data_AF-H1V1C2-F1
#
_entry.id   AF-H1V1C2-F1
#
_cell.length_a   1.000
_cell.length_b   1.000
_cell.length_c   1.000
_cell.angle_alpha   90.00
_cell.angle_beta   90.00
_cell.angle_gamma   90.00
#
_symmetry.space_group_name_H-M   'P 1'
#
loop_
_entity.id
_entity.type
_entity.pdbx_description
1 polymer ?
#
loop_
_entity_poly.entity_id
_entity_poly.type
_entity_poly.pdbx_seq_one_letter_code
_entity_poly.pdbx_strand_id
1 'polypeptide(L)'
;MLALVVAQLKAKGPKKGDKAKRIWVDVGGGTGWNIEAMSSFVNVPEFFSSVYLVDFSPSLCDIARQRFQRLGWNNVKVVCEDARKFRLEDYENDLPSNRLPPRSPVLSYFSQKRAEHGGADLITMSYSLSMIPDYYSVVESLTSLLSPDGVLGVVDFYVQSKTDFSFRNFTAGLVGRHVNWFLRTFWRAWFDLDRVGLEAGRRDYLEYKFGSVLNINARNYTLGRIPYYIWVGCHKKPFSSTSLPHEIIEKIDALATESPYLYPANQGDALTRAIERSAPEIRSKAFMAAIQNLSANLPLPSFFYQNHHWRIYYDDQLQKHTQFNDEYIYAFTWEDSRVDERLLNLGSDDVVLAITSAGDNILSYAMQSPARIHAVDLNPTQNHLLELKVASYTALPYEDFWKLFGEGKHPEFRSLLLTKLSPHLSSRAFQYWLNNVHVFANTKGYGLYDTGGSRHAIRVFRWISRVFGCRAAVKEFLSTKTLNEQREVWRNKIRPALLSKLVCNLVVSQESFLWAALGVPKNQLAMIENDHAESEAVKGPAPTARKVRSHAIWRYMVDTLDPVAEQTHIAANNPYYHVCMTGDFTRRCHPDYLSEKAHAKLSRPSAFDGLRIHTDEIDEVINRITPGTLTVAVIMDSMDWFDPGSPAAAAQITKLNRALKKGGRVLLRSSALSPWYIKVFEAHGFSPKRVGARTDGALIDRVNMYASCWISTKVENLPPPTPEMDRIGGPEITSFSLTA
;
A
#
# COMPACT_ATOMS: atom_id res chain seq x y z
N MET A 1 -3.21 20.28 5.73
CA MET A 1 -3.49 20.75 4.36
C MET A 1 -2.24 21.35 3.72
N LEU A 2 -1.69 22.46 4.21
CA LEU A 2 -0.57 23.19 3.58
C LEU A 2 0.65 22.31 3.24
N ALA A 3 1.12 21.48 4.18
CA ALA A 3 2.20 20.52 3.93
C ALA A 3 1.94 19.60 2.72
N LEU A 4 0.69 19.13 2.56
CA LEU A 4 0.31 18.19 1.50
C LEU A 4 0.28 18.86 0.13
N VAL A 5 -0.31 20.06 0.03
CA VAL A 5 -0.35 20.78 -1.24
C VAL A 5 1.06 21.20 -1.67
N VAL A 6 1.93 21.61 -0.73
CA VAL A 6 3.34 21.90 -1.02
C VAL A 6 4.07 20.65 -1.51
N ALA A 7 3.88 19.51 -0.84
CA ALA A 7 4.50 18.24 -1.25
C ALA A 7 4.07 17.86 -2.68
N GLN A 8 2.78 18.02 -3.02
CA GLN A 8 2.28 17.79 -4.38
C GLN A 8 2.86 18.76 -5.41
N LEU A 9 2.94 20.06 -5.10
CA LEU A 9 3.55 21.05 -5.99
C LEU A 9 5.05 20.79 -6.23
N LYS A 10 5.77 20.31 -5.21
CA LYS A 10 7.19 19.91 -5.35
C LYS A 10 7.33 18.65 -6.21
N ALA A 11 6.46 17.66 -6.04
CA ALA A 11 6.48 16.42 -6.81
C ALA A 11 6.24 16.64 -8.32
N LYS A 12 5.41 17.63 -8.69
CA LYS A 12 5.20 18.02 -10.11
C LYS A 12 6.42 18.72 -10.75
N GLY A 13 7.46 19.06 -9.97
CA GLY A 13 8.68 19.69 -10.45
C GLY A 13 8.57 21.22 -10.70
N PRO A 14 9.69 21.87 -11.05
CA PRO A 14 9.69 23.28 -11.46
C PRO A 14 9.09 23.43 -12.87
N LYS A 15 8.25 24.44 -13.07
CA LYS A 15 7.79 24.82 -14.40
C LYS A 15 8.98 25.39 -15.20
N LYS A 16 9.18 24.92 -16.44
CA LYS A 16 10.24 25.40 -17.34
C LYS A 16 9.74 26.55 -18.24
N GLY A 17 10.62 27.50 -18.57
CA GLY A 17 10.35 28.64 -19.49
C GLY A 17 9.58 29.80 -18.85
N ASP A 18 8.92 30.63 -19.66
CA ASP A 18 8.06 31.78 -19.25
C ASP A 18 6.90 31.40 -18.30
N LYS A 19 6.68 30.09 -18.09
CA LYS A 19 5.69 29.53 -17.16
C LYS A 19 6.23 29.36 -15.72
N ALA A 20 7.40 29.89 -15.37
CA ALA A 20 8.00 29.72 -14.03
C ALA A 20 7.19 30.35 -12.87
N LYS A 21 6.19 31.19 -13.16
CA LYS A 21 5.33 31.84 -12.17
C LYS A 21 4.40 30.83 -11.49
N ARG A 22 4.45 30.77 -10.15
CA ARG A 22 3.51 30.00 -9.32
C ARG A 22 2.54 30.94 -8.61
N ILE A 23 1.25 30.82 -8.91
CA ILE A 23 0.21 31.67 -8.33
C ILE A 23 -0.59 30.88 -7.29
N TRP A 24 -0.79 31.47 -6.11
CA TRP A 24 -1.63 30.90 -5.06
C TRP A 24 -2.84 31.80 -4.78
N VAL A 25 -4.04 31.24 -4.73
CA VAL A 25 -5.26 31.90 -4.26
C VAL A 25 -5.79 31.21 -2.99
N ASP A 26 -5.89 31.93 -1.88
CA ASP A 26 -6.49 31.46 -0.62
C ASP A 26 -7.90 32.05 -0.50
N VAL A 27 -8.92 31.20 -0.67
CA VAL A 27 -10.34 31.60 -0.72
C VAL A 27 -10.99 31.45 0.65
N GLY A 28 -11.50 32.57 1.16
CA GLY A 28 -11.92 32.71 2.56
C GLY A 28 -10.72 32.72 3.50
N GLY A 29 -9.65 33.43 3.13
CA GLY A 29 -8.38 33.41 3.86
C GLY A 29 -8.42 34.14 5.22
N GLY A 30 -9.52 34.85 5.53
CA GLY A 30 -9.73 35.54 6.79
C GLY A 30 -8.58 36.49 7.14
N THR A 31 -7.92 36.24 8.28
CA THR A 31 -6.83 37.07 8.80
C THR A 31 -5.46 36.79 8.16
N GLY A 32 -5.41 35.95 7.11
CA GLY A 32 -4.17 35.60 6.42
C GLY A 32 -3.28 34.57 7.14
N TRP A 33 -3.83 33.86 8.14
CA TRP A 33 -3.06 32.89 8.93
C TRP A 33 -2.48 31.76 8.08
N ASN A 34 -3.22 31.23 7.10
CA ASN A 34 -2.70 30.15 6.24
C ASN A 34 -1.46 30.60 5.45
N ILE A 35 -1.50 31.83 4.94
CA ILE A 35 -0.41 32.41 4.15
C ILE A 35 0.83 32.60 5.02
N GLU A 36 0.70 33.09 6.26
CA GLU A 36 1.82 33.12 7.19
C GLU A 36 2.31 31.72 7.57
N ALA A 37 1.41 30.79 7.90
CA ALA A 37 1.75 29.41 8.28
C ALA A 37 2.43 28.61 7.16
N MET A 38 2.21 28.99 5.89
CA MET A 38 2.90 28.40 4.74
C MET A 38 4.43 28.57 4.82
N SER A 39 4.92 29.60 5.53
CA SER A 39 6.35 29.84 5.76
C SER A 39 7.08 28.67 6.44
N SER A 40 6.35 27.81 7.17
CA SER A 40 6.92 26.60 7.77
C SER A 40 7.29 25.51 6.76
N PHE A 41 6.86 25.63 5.50
CA PHE A 41 7.07 24.61 4.46
C PHE A 41 7.85 25.13 3.25
N VAL A 42 7.71 26.42 2.93
CA VAL A 42 8.38 27.10 1.82
C VAL A 42 8.62 28.57 2.16
N ASN A 43 9.65 29.19 1.55
CA ASN A 43 9.77 30.64 1.53
C ASN A 43 8.67 31.21 0.61
N VAL A 44 7.63 31.83 1.17
CA VAL A 44 6.43 32.25 0.42
C VAL A 44 6.76 33.28 -0.69
N PRO A 45 7.53 34.37 -0.43
CA PRO A 45 8.00 35.31 -1.44
C PRO A 45 8.78 34.69 -2.61
N GLU A 46 9.59 33.66 -2.35
CA GLU A 46 10.43 33.01 -3.38
C GLU A 46 9.69 31.88 -4.11
N PHE A 47 8.80 31.17 -3.40
CA PHE A 47 8.13 30.00 -3.94
C PHE A 47 6.91 30.36 -4.79
N PHE A 48 6.23 31.47 -4.47
CA PHE A 48 5.06 31.97 -5.20
C PHE A 48 5.36 33.34 -5.81
N SER A 49 5.13 33.48 -7.11
CA SER A 49 5.26 34.78 -7.77
C SER A 49 4.20 35.77 -7.31
N SER A 50 3.00 35.28 -6.97
CA SER A 50 1.92 36.08 -6.40
C SER A 50 0.99 35.21 -5.55
N VAL A 51 0.53 35.78 -4.45
CA VAL A 51 -0.44 35.17 -3.53
C VAL A 51 -1.62 36.12 -3.39
N TYR A 52 -2.83 35.59 -3.55
CA TYR A 52 -4.08 36.34 -3.44
C TYR A 52 -4.87 35.79 -2.26
N LEU A 53 -5.09 36.64 -1.24
CA LEU A 53 -6.08 36.36 -0.21
C LEU A 53 -7.41 36.96 -0.64
N VAL A 54 -8.44 36.12 -0.79
CA VAL A 54 -9.79 36.56 -1.16
C VAL A 54 -10.71 36.34 0.03
N ASP A 55 -11.26 37.41 0.60
CA ASP A 55 -12.19 37.32 1.72
C ASP A 55 -13.26 38.42 1.64
N PHE A 56 -14.46 38.13 2.15
CA PHE A 56 -15.58 39.06 2.09
C PHE A 56 -15.61 40.03 3.28
N SER A 57 -14.89 39.74 4.37
CA SER A 57 -14.91 40.53 5.60
C SER A 57 -13.84 41.63 5.60
N PRO A 58 -14.23 42.93 5.60
CA PRO A 58 -13.27 44.02 5.63
C PRO A 58 -12.37 43.99 6.87
N SER A 59 -12.93 43.66 8.04
CA SER A 59 -12.19 43.63 9.30
C SER A 59 -11.13 42.54 9.33
N LEU A 60 -11.41 41.37 8.76
CA LEU A 60 -10.41 40.29 8.65
C LEU A 60 -9.34 40.65 7.62
N CYS A 61 -9.73 41.26 6.49
CA CYS A 61 -8.82 41.76 5.48
C CYS A 61 -7.84 42.81 6.03
N ASP A 62 -8.29 43.71 6.91
CA ASP A 62 -7.43 44.71 7.54
C ASP A 62 -6.37 44.06 8.44
N ILE A 63 -6.75 43.05 9.21
CA ILE A 63 -5.79 42.25 10.00
C ILE A 63 -4.80 41.53 9.07
N ALA A 64 -5.26 40.96 7.96
CA ALA A 64 -4.39 40.31 6.98
C ALA A 64 -3.38 41.29 6.37
N ARG A 65 -3.81 42.50 6.00
CA ARG A 65 -2.92 43.56 5.48
C ARG A 65 -1.84 43.92 6.49
N GLN A 66 -2.22 44.17 7.74
CA GLN A 66 -1.27 44.47 8.82
C GLN A 66 -0.28 43.32 9.02
N ARG A 67 -0.77 42.07 8.97
CA ARG A 67 0.05 40.86 9.07
C ARG A 67 1.11 40.79 7.97
N PHE A 68 0.73 40.98 6.71
CA PHE A 68 1.67 40.90 5.58
C PHE A 68 2.61 42.11 5.50
N GLN A 69 2.15 43.29 5.91
CA GLN A 69 3.00 44.46 6.08
C GLN A 69 4.09 44.22 7.13
N ARG A 70 3.73 43.63 8.29
CA ARG A 70 4.69 43.23 9.33
C ARG A 70 5.70 42.20 8.83
N LEU A 71 5.28 41.26 7.98
CA LEU A 71 6.16 40.24 7.38
C LEU A 71 7.01 40.79 6.21
N GLY A 72 6.71 41.98 5.70
CA GLY A 72 7.41 42.58 4.56
C GLY A 72 7.12 41.90 3.22
N TRP A 73 5.98 41.19 3.09
CA TRP A 73 5.65 40.43 1.89
C TRP A 73 4.92 41.27 0.85
N ASN A 74 5.61 41.62 -0.23
CA ASN A 74 5.07 42.48 -1.30
C ASN A 74 4.34 41.69 -2.41
N ASN A 75 4.53 40.37 -2.47
CA ASN A 75 3.89 39.49 -3.44
C ASN A 75 2.52 38.96 -2.97
N VAL A 76 2.03 39.40 -1.80
CA VAL A 76 0.74 38.99 -1.24
C VAL A 76 -0.26 40.14 -1.35
N LYS A 77 -1.38 39.89 -2.05
CA LYS A 77 -2.44 40.86 -2.29
C LYS A 77 -3.70 40.46 -1.52
N VAL A 78 -4.23 41.38 -0.70
CA VAL A 78 -5.48 41.19 0.04
C VAL A 78 -6.65 41.79 -0.72
N VAL A 79 -7.52 40.93 -1.23
CA VAL A 79 -8.69 41.25 -2.03
C VAL A 79 -9.94 41.08 -1.18
N CYS A 80 -10.54 42.21 -0.80
CA CYS A 80 -11.79 42.25 -0.03
C CYS A 80 -12.98 42.19 -1.00
N GLU A 81 -13.37 40.98 -1.40
CA GLU A 81 -14.39 40.75 -2.43
C GLU A 81 -15.18 39.45 -2.14
N ASP A 82 -16.39 39.36 -2.70
CA ASP A 82 -17.13 38.11 -2.80
C ASP A 82 -16.37 37.12 -3.69
N ALA A 83 -16.05 35.94 -3.15
CA ALA A 83 -15.31 34.89 -3.86
C ALA A 83 -15.99 34.41 -5.17
N ARG A 84 -17.29 34.64 -5.33
CA ARG A 84 -18.02 34.33 -6.57
C ARG A 84 -17.66 35.27 -7.72
N LYS A 85 -17.24 36.49 -7.39
CA LYS A 85 -16.94 37.58 -8.33
C LYS A 85 -15.46 37.67 -8.67
N PHE A 86 -14.59 37.23 -7.77
CA PHE A 86 -13.15 37.24 -7.94
C PHE A 86 -12.71 36.59 -9.27
N ARG A 87 -11.89 37.32 -10.03
CA ARG A 87 -11.24 36.83 -11.25
C ARG A 87 -9.76 37.16 -11.20
N LEU A 88 -8.92 36.17 -11.49
CA LEU A 88 -7.46 36.37 -11.49
C LEU A 88 -6.99 37.32 -12.61
N GLU A 89 -7.71 37.35 -13.73
CA GLU A 89 -7.44 38.21 -14.89
C GLU A 89 -7.57 39.72 -14.62
N ASP A 90 -8.24 40.09 -13.53
CA ASP A 90 -8.36 41.49 -13.09
C ASP A 90 -7.08 41.98 -12.39
N TYR A 91 -6.20 41.06 -11.97
CA TYR A 91 -5.00 41.36 -11.20
C TYR A 91 -3.68 40.93 -11.86
N GLU A 92 -3.75 40.05 -12.87
CA GLU A 92 -2.62 39.53 -13.64
C GLU A 92 -2.74 39.96 -15.11
N ASN A 93 -1.85 40.84 -15.56
CA ASN A 93 -1.89 41.40 -16.92
C ASN A 93 -1.42 40.41 -18.01
N ASP A 94 -0.68 39.36 -17.64
CA ASP A 94 -0.02 38.42 -18.56
C ASP A 94 -0.86 37.17 -18.89
N LEU A 95 -2.07 37.03 -18.36
CA LEU A 95 -2.94 35.90 -18.68
C LEU A 95 -3.60 36.11 -20.05
N PRO A 96 -3.73 35.06 -20.89
CA PRO A 96 -4.32 35.17 -22.23
C PRO A 96 -5.79 35.58 -22.11
N SER A 97 -6.02 36.88 -22.18
CA SER A 97 -7.33 37.48 -22.17
C SER A 97 -7.71 37.69 -23.63
N ASN A 98 -8.76 36.99 -24.09
CA ASN A 98 -9.45 37.36 -25.32
C ASN A 98 -10.14 38.72 -25.10
N ARG A 99 -9.36 39.81 -25.10
CA ARG A 99 -9.86 41.18 -24.93
C ARG A 99 -10.34 41.73 -26.28
N LEU A 100 -11.64 41.73 -26.49
CA LEU A 100 -12.32 42.88 -27.09
C LEU A 100 -12.82 43.73 -25.91
N PRO A 101 -12.45 45.02 -25.80
CA PRO A 101 -12.84 45.84 -24.64
C PRO A 101 -14.34 46.20 -24.74
N PRO A 102 -15.20 45.85 -23.77
CA PRO A 102 -16.56 46.36 -23.74
C PRO A 102 -16.56 47.80 -23.23
N ARG A 103 -17.28 48.69 -23.91
CA ARG A 103 -17.44 50.13 -23.61
C ARG A 103 -18.22 50.45 -22.31
N SER A 104 -18.45 49.50 -21.40
CA SER A 104 -19.17 49.75 -20.14
C SER A 104 -18.86 48.70 -19.06
N PRO A 105 -18.56 49.10 -17.81
CA PRO A 105 -18.31 48.18 -16.68
C PRO A 105 -19.51 47.27 -16.38
N VAL A 106 -20.73 47.71 -16.72
CA VAL A 106 -21.99 47.02 -16.37
C VAL A 106 -22.31 45.87 -17.34
N LEU A 107 -21.86 45.97 -18.60
CA LEU A 107 -22.11 44.97 -19.65
C LEU A 107 -21.04 43.86 -19.74
N SER A 108 -19.88 44.06 -19.10
CA SER A 108 -18.82 43.03 -18.98
C SER A 108 -19.33 41.77 -18.28
N TYR A 109 -20.19 41.95 -17.27
CA TYR A 109 -20.71 40.87 -16.41
C TYR A 109 -21.59 39.84 -17.16
N PHE A 110 -22.25 40.26 -18.25
CA PHE A 110 -23.18 39.43 -19.02
C PHE A 110 -22.55 38.74 -20.24
N SER A 111 -21.32 39.08 -20.63
CA SER A 111 -20.71 38.59 -21.89
C SER A 111 -19.49 37.69 -21.74
N GLN A 112 -19.02 37.43 -20.51
CA GLN A 112 -17.77 36.69 -20.31
C GLN A 112 -18.01 35.21 -20.01
N LYS A 113 -17.92 34.37 -21.05
CA LYS A 113 -17.68 32.93 -20.89
C LYS A 113 -16.34 32.77 -20.16
N ARG A 114 -16.35 32.31 -18.91
CA ARG A 114 -15.12 32.07 -18.13
C ARG A 114 -14.19 31.16 -18.94
N ALA A 115 -12.89 31.46 -18.95
CA ALA A 115 -11.89 30.58 -19.53
C ALA A 115 -12.01 29.17 -18.89
N GLU A 116 -11.85 28.11 -19.69
CA GLU A 116 -11.98 26.74 -19.19
C GLU A 116 -10.87 26.35 -18.21
N HIS A 117 -9.72 27.03 -18.26
CA HIS A 117 -8.57 26.79 -17.38
C HIS A 117 -7.95 28.13 -16.97
N GLY A 118 -7.77 28.33 -15.66
CA GLY A 118 -7.27 29.58 -15.09
C GLY A 118 -5.76 29.61 -14.90
N GLY A 119 -5.28 30.57 -14.09
CA GLY A 119 -3.85 30.77 -13.82
C GLY A 119 -3.37 30.31 -12.44
N ALA A 120 -4.25 29.86 -11.55
CA ALA A 120 -3.86 29.51 -10.17
C ALA A 120 -3.23 28.11 -10.11
N ASP A 121 -2.01 28.01 -9.58
CA ASP A 121 -1.31 26.73 -9.34
C ASP A 121 -1.74 26.08 -8.04
N LEU A 122 -2.07 26.91 -7.07
CA LEU A 122 -2.60 26.48 -5.80
C LEU A 122 -3.87 27.26 -5.52
N ILE A 123 -4.92 26.55 -5.16
CA ILE A 123 -6.08 27.14 -4.50
C ILE A 123 -6.20 26.49 -3.12
N THR A 124 -6.45 27.28 -2.09
CA THR A 124 -6.76 26.75 -0.75
C THR A 124 -8.08 27.27 -0.21
N MET A 125 -8.75 26.42 0.55
CA MET A 125 -9.93 26.74 1.34
C MET A 125 -9.77 26.12 2.71
N SER A 126 -9.80 26.92 3.77
CA SER A 126 -9.67 26.44 5.14
C SER A 126 -10.80 27.01 5.98
N TYR A 127 -11.73 26.16 6.38
CA TYR A 127 -12.92 26.57 7.12
C TYR A 127 -13.69 27.70 6.41
N SER A 128 -13.78 27.61 5.08
CA SER A 128 -14.46 28.60 4.26
C SER A 128 -15.62 28.01 3.45
N LEU A 129 -15.55 26.73 3.05
CA LEU A 129 -16.63 26.10 2.29
C LEU A 129 -17.89 25.91 3.14
N SER A 130 -17.75 25.64 4.45
CA SER A 130 -18.86 25.60 5.40
C SER A 130 -19.46 26.97 5.69
N MET A 131 -18.70 28.06 5.50
CA MET A 131 -19.11 29.43 5.79
C MET A 131 -19.82 30.10 4.61
N ILE A 132 -19.59 29.65 3.38
CA ILE A 132 -20.15 30.24 2.16
C ILE A 132 -21.55 29.67 1.90
N PRO A 133 -22.64 30.46 1.96
CA PRO A 133 -23.99 29.92 1.75
C PRO A 133 -24.20 29.37 0.33
N ASP A 134 -23.79 30.13 -0.68
CA ASP A 134 -23.85 29.76 -2.10
C ASP A 134 -22.55 29.09 -2.57
N TYR A 135 -22.28 27.92 -2.00
CA TYR A 135 -21.04 27.17 -2.26
C TYR A 135 -20.98 26.60 -3.69
N TYR A 136 -22.11 26.38 -4.35
CA TYR A 136 -22.16 25.89 -5.73
C TYR A 136 -21.43 26.84 -6.67
N SER A 137 -21.82 28.12 -6.66
CA SER A 137 -21.23 29.16 -7.51
C SER A 137 -19.72 29.34 -7.27
N VAL A 138 -19.28 29.20 -6.02
CA VAL A 138 -17.85 29.27 -5.68
C VAL A 138 -17.11 28.04 -6.18
N VAL A 139 -17.59 26.82 -5.90
CA VAL A 139 -16.95 25.59 -6.40
C VAL A 139 -16.86 25.59 -7.94
N GLU A 140 -17.87 26.12 -8.63
CA GLU A 140 -17.80 26.32 -10.09
C GLU A 140 -16.76 27.37 -10.52
N SER A 141 -16.61 28.48 -9.79
CA SER A 141 -15.57 29.47 -10.12
C SER A 141 -14.16 28.91 -9.93
N LEU A 142 -13.97 28.02 -8.94
CA LEU A 142 -12.68 27.37 -8.71
C LEU A 142 -12.22 26.53 -9.91
N THR A 143 -13.15 25.90 -10.64
CA THR A 143 -12.81 25.14 -11.85
C THR A 143 -12.18 26.05 -12.90
N SER A 144 -12.76 27.23 -13.13
CA SER A 144 -12.22 28.21 -14.08
C SER A 144 -10.97 28.93 -13.56
N LEU A 145 -10.75 28.96 -12.25
CA LEU A 145 -9.61 29.63 -11.63
C LEU A 145 -8.35 28.74 -11.60
N LEU A 146 -8.53 27.43 -11.43
CA LEU A 146 -7.46 26.45 -11.32
C LEU A 146 -6.77 26.26 -12.67
N SER A 147 -5.45 26.36 -12.68
CA SER A 147 -4.61 26.02 -13.84
C SER A 147 -4.72 24.53 -14.19
N PRO A 148 -4.41 24.11 -15.44
CA PRO A 148 -4.51 22.70 -15.85
C PRO A 148 -3.75 21.74 -14.92
N ASP A 149 -2.57 22.15 -14.46
CA ASP A 149 -1.72 21.37 -13.55
C ASP A 149 -1.88 21.80 -12.08
N GLY A 150 -2.89 22.60 -11.77
CA GLY A 150 -3.12 23.17 -10.45
C GLY A 150 -3.53 22.12 -9.41
N VAL A 151 -3.34 22.49 -8.14
CA VAL A 151 -3.74 21.70 -6.98
C VAL A 151 -4.73 22.51 -6.13
N LEU A 152 -5.80 21.87 -5.67
CA LEU A 152 -6.76 22.45 -4.76
C LEU A 152 -6.64 21.76 -3.39
N GLY A 153 -6.43 22.53 -2.33
CA GLY A 153 -6.41 22.05 -0.95
C GLY A 153 -7.61 22.55 -0.18
N VAL A 154 -8.38 21.64 0.42
CA VAL A 154 -9.54 22.01 1.25
C VAL A 154 -9.39 21.36 2.62
N VAL A 155 -9.60 22.12 3.69
CA VAL A 155 -9.80 21.60 5.04
C VAL A 155 -11.08 22.19 5.60
N ASP A 156 -12.03 21.35 5.96
CA ASP A 156 -13.31 21.82 6.48
C ASP A 156 -14.00 20.80 7.38
N PHE A 157 -15.02 21.26 8.09
CA PHE A 157 -15.87 20.44 8.93
C PHE A 157 -16.99 19.78 8.11
N TYR A 158 -17.53 18.68 8.63
CA TYR A 158 -18.59 17.96 7.94
C TYR A 158 -19.44 17.10 8.87
N VAL A 159 -20.65 16.76 8.46
CA VAL A 159 -21.43 15.66 9.06
C VAL A 159 -22.06 14.80 7.96
N GLN A 160 -21.80 13.48 7.97
CA GLN A 160 -22.27 12.59 6.89
C GLN A 160 -22.53 11.14 7.34
N SER A 161 -23.59 10.53 6.80
CA SER A 161 -23.92 9.11 6.99
C SER A 161 -23.11 8.22 6.08
N LYS A 162 -22.94 6.94 6.44
CA LYS A 162 -22.37 5.93 5.52
C LYS A 162 -23.26 5.74 4.29
N THR A 163 -24.58 5.83 4.46
CA THR A 163 -25.58 5.73 3.39
C THR A 163 -25.39 6.78 2.29
N ASP A 164 -24.81 7.93 2.61
CA ASP A 164 -24.74 9.08 1.68
C ASP A 164 -23.58 8.92 0.69
N PHE A 165 -22.57 8.11 1.03
CA PHE A 165 -21.33 8.01 0.26
C PHE A 165 -20.91 6.58 -0.09
N SER A 166 -21.52 5.53 0.48
CA SER A 166 -21.04 4.16 0.32
C SER A 166 -21.02 3.69 -1.14
N PHE A 167 -21.92 4.20 -1.97
CA PHE A 167 -22.01 3.87 -3.40
C PHE A 167 -20.95 4.58 -4.27
N ARG A 168 -20.08 5.43 -3.69
CA ARG A 168 -19.14 6.26 -4.45
C ARG A 168 -17.72 5.70 -4.41
N ASN A 169 -17.20 5.39 -5.58
CA ASN A 169 -15.85 4.85 -5.81
C ASN A 169 -14.78 5.91 -6.18
N PHE A 170 -15.19 7.17 -6.40
CA PHE A 170 -14.29 8.28 -6.78
C PHE A 170 -13.82 9.12 -5.59
N THR A 171 -14.36 8.85 -4.41
CA THR A 171 -13.93 9.48 -3.17
C THR A 171 -12.61 8.83 -2.76
N ALA A 172 -11.56 9.62 -2.50
CA ALA A 172 -10.22 9.10 -2.22
C ALA A 172 -10.10 8.45 -0.81
N GLY A 173 -11.02 7.55 -0.45
CA GLY A 173 -11.03 6.82 0.82
C GLY A 173 -12.15 7.26 1.76
N LEU A 174 -12.72 6.26 2.45
CA LEU A 174 -13.97 6.40 3.20
C LEU A 174 -13.81 6.19 4.71
N VAL A 175 -12.61 5.82 5.13
CA VAL A 175 -12.31 5.51 6.53
C VAL A 175 -12.45 6.75 7.41
N GLY A 176 -13.16 6.59 8.53
CA GLY A 176 -13.48 7.67 9.43
C GLY A 176 -14.49 8.69 8.87
N ARG A 177 -15.03 8.49 7.66
CA ARG A 177 -16.02 9.43 7.07
C ARG A 177 -17.34 9.37 7.81
N HIS A 178 -17.84 8.19 8.17
CA HIS A 178 -19.13 8.06 8.87
C HIS A 178 -19.17 8.83 10.21
N VAL A 179 -20.27 9.55 10.42
CA VAL A 179 -20.64 10.17 11.69
C VAL A 179 -21.99 9.59 12.13
N ASN A 180 -22.07 9.10 13.37
CA ASN A 180 -23.32 8.52 13.89
C ASN A 180 -24.43 9.57 14.01
N TRP A 181 -25.68 9.14 14.07
CA TRP A 181 -26.84 10.04 14.08
C TRP A 181 -26.77 11.11 15.18
N PHE A 182 -26.47 10.74 16.43
CA PHE A 182 -26.40 11.67 17.55
C PHE A 182 -25.38 12.80 17.32
N LEU A 183 -24.16 12.45 16.92
CA LEU A 183 -23.11 13.43 16.65
C LEU A 183 -23.42 14.28 15.43
N ARG A 184 -24.05 13.73 14.39
CA ARG A 184 -24.47 14.51 13.22
C ARG A 184 -25.50 15.58 13.61
N THR A 185 -26.52 15.19 14.37
CA THR A 185 -27.57 16.11 14.83
C THR A 185 -26.99 17.18 15.74
N PHE A 186 -26.17 16.78 16.71
CA PHE A 186 -25.52 17.71 17.64
C PHE A 186 -24.65 18.73 16.92
N TRP A 187 -23.69 18.28 16.11
CA TRP A 187 -22.77 19.20 15.43
C TRP A 187 -23.47 20.09 14.43
N ARG A 188 -24.46 19.57 13.69
CA ARG A 188 -25.25 20.38 12.78
C ARG A 188 -25.96 21.51 13.52
N ALA A 189 -26.65 21.20 14.63
CA ALA A 189 -27.33 22.22 15.43
C ALA A 189 -26.35 23.22 16.05
N TRP A 190 -25.21 22.75 16.56
CA TRP A 190 -24.20 23.62 17.18
C TRP A 190 -23.64 24.65 16.20
N PHE A 191 -23.23 24.22 15.01
CA PHE A 191 -22.65 25.10 14.00
C PHE A 191 -23.70 25.99 13.30
N ASP A 192 -24.95 25.56 13.25
CA ASP A 192 -26.05 26.37 12.71
C ASP A 192 -26.33 27.63 13.55
N LEU A 193 -26.03 27.60 14.87
CA LEU A 193 -26.10 28.80 15.72
C LEU A 193 -25.20 29.94 15.22
N ASP A 194 -24.07 29.59 14.61
CA ASP A 194 -23.11 30.53 14.00
C ASP A 194 -23.29 30.65 12.48
N ARG A 195 -24.40 30.13 11.92
CA ARG A 195 -24.73 30.07 10.48
C ARG A 195 -23.69 29.32 9.64
N VAL A 196 -23.07 28.29 10.21
CA VAL A 196 -22.08 27.48 9.54
C VAL A 196 -22.71 26.17 9.05
N GLY A 197 -22.74 25.99 7.74
CA GLY A 197 -23.36 24.83 7.10
C GLY A 197 -22.43 23.61 7.10
N LEU A 198 -22.79 22.58 7.87
CA LEU A 198 -22.09 21.30 7.88
C LEU A 198 -22.70 20.25 6.94
N GLU A 199 -23.55 20.65 5.98
CA GLU A 199 -24.23 19.70 5.12
C GLU A 199 -23.25 18.87 4.27
N ALA A 200 -23.54 17.57 4.15
CA ALA A 200 -22.76 16.65 3.33
C ALA A 200 -22.62 17.12 1.87
N GLY A 201 -23.64 17.80 1.34
CA GLY A 201 -23.68 18.32 -0.04
C GLY A 201 -22.50 19.21 -0.42
N ARG A 202 -21.92 19.94 0.53
CA ARG A 202 -20.77 20.84 0.28
C ARG A 202 -19.54 20.08 -0.20
N ARG A 203 -19.16 19.09 0.60
CA ARG A 203 -18.05 18.20 0.28
C ARG A 203 -18.37 17.32 -0.93
N ASP A 204 -19.60 16.83 -1.02
CA ASP A 204 -20.04 15.97 -2.10
C ASP A 204 -19.95 16.67 -3.47
N TYR A 205 -20.34 17.94 -3.52
CA TYR A 205 -20.26 18.74 -4.74
C TYR A 205 -18.81 19.06 -5.11
N LEU A 206 -17.96 19.35 -4.13
CA LEU A 206 -16.51 19.50 -4.33
C LEU A 206 -15.91 18.23 -4.94
N GLU A 207 -16.16 17.07 -4.32
CA GLU A 207 -15.67 15.77 -4.80
C GLU A 207 -16.29 15.35 -6.13
N TYR A 208 -17.44 15.90 -6.54
CA TYR A 208 -18.07 15.66 -7.84
C TYR A 208 -17.47 16.53 -8.97
N LYS A 209 -17.11 17.78 -8.66
CA LYS A 209 -16.58 18.75 -9.64
C LYS A 209 -15.09 18.58 -9.90
N PHE A 210 -14.36 17.93 -9.00
CA PHE A 210 -12.90 17.77 -9.06
C PHE A 210 -12.46 16.30 -8.93
N GLY A 211 -11.25 16.00 -9.39
CA GLY A 211 -10.57 14.73 -9.15
C GLY A 211 -9.95 14.70 -7.76
N SER A 212 -10.17 13.63 -7.00
CA SER A 212 -9.63 13.48 -5.65
C SER A 212 -8.26 12.80 -5.67
N VAL A 213 -7.22 13.50 -5.23
CA VAL A 213 -5.85 12.97 -5.16
C VAL A 213 -5.59 12.31 -3.80
N LEU A 214 -5.84 13.05 -2.72
CA LEU A 214 -5.70 12.59 -1.33
C LEU A 214 -6.87 13.08 -0.48
N ASN A 215 -7.24 12.28 0.51
CA ASN A 215 -8.28 12.60 1.46
C ASN A 215 -7.96 12.01 2.84
N ILE A 216 -8.21 12.80 3.89
CA ILE A 216 -8.12 12.40 5.28
C ILE A 216 -9.45 12.73 5.94
N ASN A 217 -10.03 11.79 6.66
CA ASN A 217 -11.14 12.06 7.58
C ASN A 217 -10.65 11.89 9.02
N ALA A 218 -10.87 12.89 9.86
CA ALA A 218 -10.37 12.91 11.24
C ALA A 218 -11.36 13.56 12.21
N ARG A 219 -11.02 13.55 13.50
CA ARG A 219 -11.80 14.16 14.59
C ARG A 219 -10.90 15.09 15.39
N ASN A 220 -11.40 16.29 15.68
CA ASN A 220 -10.73 17.21 16.59
C ASN A 220 -11.11 16.86 18.03
N TYR A 221 -10.24 16.14 18.74
CA TYR A 221 -10.52 15.66 20.10
C TYR A 221 -10.49 16.76 21.16
N THR A 222 -9.75 17.85 20.94
CA THR A 222 -9.67 18.96 21.90
C THR A 222 -10.96 19.77 21.97
N LEU A 223 -11.72 19.82 20.87
CA LEU A 223 -12.98 20.56 20.78
C LEU A 223 -14.22 19.64 20.76
N GLY A 224 -14.16 18.47 21.41
CA GLY A 224 -15.32 17.60 21.56
C GLY A 224 -15.52 16.53 20.47
N ARG A 225 -14.50 16.24 19.66
CA ARG A 225 -14.52 15.28 18.54
C ARG A 225 -15.25 15.81 17.29
N ILE A 226 -15.08 17.09 16.97
CA ILE A 226 -15.64 17.71 15.75
C ILE A 226 -15.10 16.98 14.51
N PRO A 227 -15.96 16.48 13.61
CA PRO A 227 -15.52 15.88 12.36
C PRO A 227 -15.00 16.92 11.37
N TYR A 228 -13.79 16.67 10.87
CA TYR A 228 -13.20 17.47 9.80
C TYR A 228 -12.51 16.56 8.77
N TYR A 229 -12.32 17.10 7.58
CA TYR A 229 -11.60 16.44 6.51
C TYR A 229 -10.49 17.35 5.97
N ILE A 230 -9.45 16.73 5.42
CA ILE A 230 -8.43 17.39 4.60
C ILE A 230 -8.48 16.70 3.25
N TRP A 231 -8.74 17.46 2.20
CA TRP A 231 -8.85 16.97 0.85
C TRP A 231 -7.88 17.72 -0.06
N VAL A 232 -7.22 16.98 -0.94
CA VAL A 232 -6.36 17.50 -1.99
C VAL A 232 -6.90 16.98 -3.30
N GLY A 233 -7.15 17.88 -4.24
CA GLY A 233 -7.66 17.53 -5.55
C GLY A 233 -7.05 18.31 -6.67
N CYS A 234 -7.54 18.00 -7.86
CA CYS A 234 -7.12 18.57 -9.13
C CYS A 234 -8.30 18.58 -10.10
N HIS A 235 -8.07 19.01 -11.33
CA HIS A 235 -9.10 18.98 -12.37
C HIS A 235 -9.73 17.59 -12.53
N LYS A 236 -11.05 17.55 -12.70
CA LYS A 236 -11.82 16.31 -12.91
C LYS A 236 -11.32 15.52 -14.11
N LYS A 237 -10.88 16.22 -15.15
CA LYS A 237 -10.19 15.67 -16.32
C LYS A 237 -8.71 16.01 -16.17
N PRO A 238 -7.88 15.10 -15.64
CA PRO A 238 -6.53 15.44 -15.21
C PRO A 238 -5.52 15.53 -16.35
N PHE A 239 -5.96 15.23 -17.59
CA PHE A 239 -5.11 15.17 -18.76
C PHE A 239 -5.53 16.25 -19.75
N SER A 240 -4.56 17.06 -20.19
CA SER A 240 -4.70 18.15 -21.16
C SER A 240 -5.54 17.77 -22.39
N SER A 241 -6.17 18.77 -23.01
CA SER A 241 -7.03 18.74 -24.20
C SER A 241 -6.48 18.06 -25.47
N THR A 242 -5.30 17.44 -25.41
CA THR A 242 -4.61 16.81 -26.54
C THR A 242 -4.79 15.29 -26.65
N SER A 243 -5.19 14.60 -25.58
CA SER A 243 -5.42 13.14 -25.57
C SER A 243 -6.84 12.81 -25.14
N LEU A 244 -7.50 11.89 -25.84
CA LEU A 244 -8.86 11.47 -25.49
C LEU A 244 -8.83 10.73 -24.14
N PRO A 245 -9.78 10.97 -23.21
CA PRO A 245 -9.84 10.26 -21.93
C PRO A 245 -9.79 8.73 -22.06
N HIS A 246 -10.32 8.19 -23.16
CA HIS A 246 -10.28 6.77 -23.49
C HIS A 246 -8.86 6.23 -23.70
N GLU A 247 -8.00 6.92 -24.45
CA GLU A 247 -6.62 6.48 -24.75
C GLU A 247 -5.78 6.36 -23.47
N ILE A 248 -6.04 7.22 -22.49
CA ILE A 248 -5.30 7.26 -21.23
C ILE A 248 -5.80 6.17 -20.29
N ILE A 249 -7.11 5.96 -20.25
CA ILE A 249 -7.70 4.84 -19.52
C ILE A 249 -7.19 3.53 -20.10
N GLU A 250 -7.11 3.40 -21.43
CA GLU A 250 -6.53 2.23 -22.09
C GLU A 250 -5.04 2.08 -21.78
N LYS A 251 -4.27 3.18 -21.76
CA LYS A 251 -2.86 3.14 -21.34
C LYS A 251 -2.71 2.69 -19.89
N ILE A 252 -3.54 3.19 -18.97
CA ILE A 252 -3.51 2.80 -17.56
C ILE A 252 -3.99 1.36 -17.37
N ASP A 253 -4.99 0.92 -18.12
CA ASP A 253 -5.48 -0.46 -18.15
C ASP A 253 -4.37 -1.39 -18.64
N ALA A 254 -3.72 -1.06 -19.75
CA ALA A 254 -2.57 -1.76 -20.30
C ALA A 254 -1.41 -1.84 -19.29
N LEU A 255 -1.14 -0.75 -18.56
CA LEU A 255 -0.19 -0.76 -17.45
C LEU A 255 -0.62 -1.72 -16.34
N ALA A 256 -1.91 -1.86 -16.04
CA ALA A 256 -2.44 -2.71 -14.98
C ALA A 256 -2.59 -4.21 -15.37
N THR A 257 -2.86 -4.54 -16.64
CA THR A 257 -3.20 -5.90 -17.14
C THR A 257 -2.11 -6.56 -18.00
N GLU A 258 -0.98 -5.88 -18.22
CA GLU A 258 0.12 -6.37 -19.09
C GLU A 258 -0.16 -6.36 -20.59
N SER A 259 -0.89 -5.38 -21.13
CA SER A 259 -0.96 -5.22 -22.59
C SER A 259 0.19 -4.32 -23.09
N PRO A 260 1.18 -4.83 -23.84
CA PRO A 260 2.03 -3.98 -24.66
C PRO A 260 1.26 -3.65 -25.95
N TYR A 261 0.37 -2.66 -25.93
CA TYR A 261 -0.01 -2.01 -27.19
C TYR A 261 1.15 -1.11 -27.62
N LEU A 262 2.04 -1.69 -28.44
CA LEU A 262 2.80 -1.11 -29.56
C LEU A 262 4.03 -2.00 -29.86
N TYR A 263 3.82 -3.17 -30.48
CA TYR A 263 4.76 -3.74 -31.46
C TYR A 263 4.03 -4.75 -32.36
N PRO A 264 4.05 -4.59 -33.70
CA PRO A 264 3.66 -5.65 -34.61
C PRO A 264 4.83 -6.64 -34.78
N ALA A 265 4.60 -7.93 -34.55
CA ALA A 265 5.06 -9.09 -35.35
C ALA A 265 5.36 -10.37 -34.53
N ASN A 266 4.62 -11.43 -34.88
CA ASN A 266 5.06 -12.81 -35.13
C ASN A 266 6.01 -13.51 -34.13
N GLN A 267 5.48 -14.46 -33.33
CA GLN A 267 6.08 -15.79 -33.03
C GLN A 267 5.26 -16.57 -31.96
N GLY A 268 3.98 -16.88 -32.24
CA GLY A 268 3.14 -17.68 -31.33
C GLY A 268 2.57 -18.92 -32.01
N ASP A 269 2.58 -20.06 -31.30
CA ASP A 269 1.95 -21.31 -31.72
C ASP A 269 0.46 -21.11 -32.08
N ALA A 270 -0.08 -22.00 -32.91
CA ALA A 270 -1.48 -21.93 -33.36
C ALA A 270 -2.48 -21.89 -32.19
N LEU A 271 -2.16 -22.56 -31.07
CA LEU A 271 -2.96 -22.55 -29.85
C LEU A 271 -2.96 -21.18 -29.14
N THR A 272 -1.81 -20.52 -29.05
CA THR A 272 -1.68 -19.18 -28.44
C THR A 272 -2.53 -18.16 -29.20
N ARG A 273 -2.49 -18.22 -30.55
CA ARG A 273 -3.30 -17.35 -31.41
C ARG A 273 -4.80 -17.64 -31.33
N ALA A 274 -5.19 -18.89 -31.08
CA ALA A 274 -6.59 -19.25 -30.87
C ALA A 274 -7.10 -18.73 -29.52
N ILE A 275 -6.30 -18.86 -28.46
CA ILE A 275 -6.60 -18.34 -27.11
C ILE A 275 -6.72 -16.81 -27.14
N GLU A 276 -5.81 -16.09 -27.81
CA GLU A 276 -5.88 -14.64 -27.99
C GLU A 276 -7.15 -14.19 -28.73
N ARG A 277 -7.62 -14.97 -29.71
CA ARG A 277 -8.84 -14.66 -30.49
C ARG A 277 -10.14 -15.01 -29.77
N SER A 278 -10.10 -15.93 -28.81
CA SER A 278 -11.27 -16.36 -28.03
C SER A 278 -11.35 -15.75 -26.63
N ALA A 279 -10.28 -15.10 -26.15
CA ALA A 279 -10.27 -14.52 -24.81
C ALA A 279 -11.22 -13.31 -24.74
N PRO A 280 -12.17 -13.27 -23.79
CA PRO A 280 -12.89 -12.05 -23.50
C PRO A 280 -11.86 -10.97 -23.15
N GLU A 281 -12.10 -9.74 -23.60
CA GLU A 281 -11.17 -8.63 -23.42
C GLU A 281 -10.85 -8.46 -21.92
N ILE A 282 -9.64 -8.85 -21.50
CA ILE A 282 -9.27 -8.88 -20.09
C ILE A 282 -9.05 -7.44 -19.62
N ARG A 283 -10.05 -6.88 -18.93
CA ARG A 283 -10.02 -5.50 -18.41
C ARG A 283 -9.75 -5.46 -16.91
N SER A 284 -9.01 -4.44 -16.46
CA SER A 284 -8.77 -4.21 -15.04
C SER A 284 -10.02 -3.73 -14.32
N LYS A 285 -10.05 -3.92 -12.98
CA LYS A 285 -11.07 -3.31 -12.12
C LYS A 285 -11.07 -1.78 -12.21
N ALA A 286 -9.89 -1.18 -12.40
CA ALA A 286 -9.73 0.26 -12.59
C ALA A 286 -10.44 0.73 -13.87
N PHE A 287 -10.27 0.00 -14.97
CA PHE A 287 -10.94 0.28 -16.24
C PHE A 287 -12.47 0.19 -16.11
N MET A 288 -12.99 -0.88 -15.52
CA MET A 288 -14.43 -1.03 -15.33
C MET A 288 -15.03 0.11 -14.48
N ALA A 289 -14.37 0.46 -13.37
CA ALA A 289 -14.79 1.57 -12.52
C ALA A 289 -14.72 2.93 -13.26
N ALA A 290 -13.70 3.13 -14.10
CA ALA A 290 -13.57 4.33 -14.91
C ALA A 290 -14.69 4.47 -15.94
N ILE A 291 -15.00 3.40 -16.70
CA ILE A 291 -16.09 3.41 -17.68
C ILE A 291 -17.43 3.68 -17.01
N GLN A 292 -17.71 3.01 -15.89
CA GLN A 292 -18.93 3.25 -15.11
C GLN A 292 -19.04 4.72 -14.70
N ASN A 293 -17.97 5.30 -14.15
CA ASN A 293 -17.97 6.68 -13.72
C ASN A 293 -18.11 7.67 -14.88
N LEU A 294 -17.41 7.46 -15.98
CA LEU A 294 -17.51 8.32 -17.16
C LEU A 294 -18.92 8.31 -17.74
N SER A 295 -19.56 7.14 -17.83
CA SER A 295 -20.94 7.02 -18.33
C SER A 295 -21.95 7.80 -17.49
N ALA A 296 -21.68 7.93 -16.17
CA ALA A 296 -22.48 8.70 -15.22
C ALA A 296 -22.00 10.15 -15.03
N ASN A 297 -21.03 10.63 -15.82
CA ASN A 297 -20.36 11.92 -15.63
C ASN A 297 -19.86 12.13 -14.18
N LEU A 298 -19.31 11.07 -13.57
CA LEU A 298 -18.63 11.09 -12.29
C LEU A 298 -17.11 11.24 -12.49
N PRO A 299 -16.36 11.79 -11.52
CA PRO A 299 -14.91 11.75 -11.54
C PRO A 299 -14.38 10.32 -11.56
N LEU A 300 -13.15 10.14 -12.03
CA LEU A 300 -12.50 8.84 -12.01
C LEU A 300 -12.19 8.41 -10.55
N PRO A 301 -11.93 7.11 -10.30
CA PRO A 301 -11.33 6.69 -9.04
C PRO A 301 -10.04 7.45 -8.72
N SER A 302 -9.76 7.67 -7.42
CA SER A 302 -8.57 8.43 -6.97
C SER A 302 -7.24 7.92 -7.53
N PHE A 303 -7.15 6.63 -7.85
CA PHE A 303 -6.03 5.98 -8.51
C PHE A 303 -5.57 6.72 -9.79
N PHE A 304 -6.50 7.26 -10.59
CA PHE A 304 -6.18 7.95 -11.85
C PHE A 304 -5.58 9.36 -11.66
N TYR A 305 -5.60 9.88 -10.43
CA TYR A 305 -5.10 11.21 -10.09
C TYR A 305 -3.80 11.16 -9.26
N GLN A 306 -3.26 9.97 -9.02
CA GLN A 306 -2.03 9.78 -8.25
C GLN A 306 -0.79 10.00 -9.13
N ASN A 307 0.31 10.43 -8.51
CA ASN A 307 1.57 10.61 -9.23
C ASN A 307 2.20 9.27 -9.66
N HIS A 308 1.88 8.19 -8.96
CA HIS A 308 2.38 6.84 -9.19
C HIS A 308 1.22 5.86 -9.28
N HIS A 309 1.32 4.91 -10.19
CA HIS A 309 0.27 3.92 -10.45
C HIS A 309 0.69 2.51 -10.00
N TRP A 310 1.54 2.41 -8.97
CA TRP A 310 2.00 1.12 -8.44
C TRP A 310 0.86 0.37 -7.76
N ARG A 311 0.02 1.06 -6.97
CA ARG A 311 -1.10 0.46 -6.24
C ARG A 311 -2.34 0.41 -7.12
N ILE A 312 -2.71 -0.78 -7.59
CA ILE A 312 -3.89 -0.96 -8.45
C ILE A 312 -5.17 -0.67 -7.67
N TYR A 313 -6.15 -0.07 -8.35
CA TYR A 313 -7.47 0.21 -7.80
C TYR A 313 -8.12 -1.05 -7.21
N TYR A 314 -8.65 -0.90 -5.99
CA TYR A 314 -9.47 -1.89 -5.30
C TYR A 314 -10.58 -1.16 -4.53
N ASP A 315 -11.65 -1.88 -4.23
CA ASP A 315 -12.74 -1.38 -3.38
C ASP A 315 -12.42 -1.69 -1.92
N ASP A 316 -12.14 -0.66 -1.12
CA ASP A 316 -11.76 -0.83 0.29
C ASP A 316 -12.93 -1.16 1.22
N GLN A 317 -14.15 -1.25 0.70
CA GLN A 317 -15.35 -1.58 1.47
C GLN A 317 -15.71 -3.06 1.49
N LEU A 318 -15.16 -3.87 0.58
CA LEU A 318 -15.52 -5.28 0.50
C LEU A 318 -15.11 -6.00 1.78
N GLN A 319 -15.99 -6.89 2.26
CA GLN A 319 -15.77 -7.64 3.51
C GLN A 319 -14.42 -8.36 3.53
N LYS A 320 -14.01 -8.90 2.38
CA LYS A 320 -12.73 -9.58 2.21
C LYS A 320 -11.50 -8.71 2.48
N HIS A 321 -11.63 -7.39 2.38
CA HIS A 321 -10.57 -6.44 2.70
C HIS A 321 -10.69 -5.87 4.11
N THR A 322 -11.91 -5.74 4.65
CA THR A 322 -12.14 -5.19 5.99
C THR A 322 -11.94 -6.20 7.12
N GLN A 323 -11.94 -7.51 6.84
CA GLN A 323 -11.83 -8.58 7.84
C GLN A 323 -10.55 -8.53 8.69
N PHE A 324 -9.51 -7.82 8.23
CA PHE A 324 -8.22 -7.69 8.93
C PHE A 324 -8.16 -6.54 9.94
N ASN A 325 -9.24 -5.77 10.12
CA ASN A 325 -9.33 -4.69 11.11
C ASN A 325 -8.19 -3.65 11.04
N ASP A 326 -7.74 -3.30 9.83
CA ASP A 326 -6.61 -2.38 9.61
C ASP A 326 -5.31 -2.80 10.32
N GLU A 327 -5.04 -4.10 10.40
CA GLU A 327 -3.79 -4.63 10.94
C GLU A 327 -3.05 -5.48 9.90
N TYR A 328 -1.76 -5.16 9.68
CA TYR A 328 -0.89 -6.03 8.90
C TYR A 328 -0.39 -7.17 9.78
N ILE A 329 -0.24 -8.35 9.18
CA ILE A 329 0.16 -9.55 9.90
C ILE A 329 1.67 -9.57 10.11
N TYR A 330 2.45 -9.22 9.08
CA TYR A 330 3.89 -9.37 9.06
C TYR A 330 4.60 -8.02 8.85
N ALA A 331 5.52 -7.67 9.75
CA ALA A 331 6.38 -6.49 9.59
C ALA A 331 7.64 -6.77 8.73
N PHE A 332 7.99 -8.05 8.56
CA PHE A 332 9.11 -8.57 7.77
C PHE A 332 8.77 -9.96 7.22
N THR A 333 9.48 -10.42 6.20
CA THR A 333 9.24 -11.72 5.54
C THR A 333 10.00 -12.88 6.21
N TRP A 334 9.48 -14.11 6.07
CA TRP A 334 10.09 -15.35 6.62
C TRP A 334 10.68 -16.23 5.51
N GLU A 335 11.21 -15.60 4.47
CA GLU A 335 11.87 -16.28 3.35
C GLU A 335 13.25 -15.68 3.09
N ASP A 336 14.23 -16.56 2.87
CA ASP A 336 15.60 -16.14 2.59
C ASP A 336 15.73 -15.57 1.17
N SER A 337 15.87 -14.25 1.07
CA SER A 337 16.00 -13.52 -0.19
C SER A 337 17.16 -14.00 -1.06
N ARG A 338 18.25 -14.48 -0.44
CA ARG A 338 19.43 -14.97 -1.16
C ARG A 338 19.18 -16.34 -1.78
N VAL A 339 18.33 -17.15 -1.15
CA VAL A 339 17.93 -18.44 -1.71
C VAL A 339 16.99 -18.20 -2.88
N ASP A 340 16.04 -17.29 -2.74
CA ASP A 340 15.16 -16.89 -3.85
C ASP A 340 15.95 -16.36 -5.04
N GLU A 341 16.92 -15.47 -4.82
CA GLU A 341 17.80 -14.96 -5.90
C GLU A 341 18.51 -16.10 -6.64
N ARG A 342 19.08 -17.07 -5.92
CA ARG A 342 19.76 -18.22 -6.54
C ARG A 342 18.82 -19.15 -7.30
N LEU A 343 17.62 -19.39 -6.77
CA LEU A 343 16.63 -20.32 -7.33
C LEU A 343 15.91 -19.71 -8.54
N LEU A 344 15.53 -18.44 -8.43
CA LEU A 344 14.75 -17.74 -9.44
C LEU A 344 15.66 -17.18 -10.53
N ASN A 345 16.83 -16.62 -10.19
CA ASN A 345 17.78 -16.02 -11.14
C ASN A 345 17.06 -15.13 -12.17
N LEU A 346 16.39 -14.08 -11.68
CA LEU A 346 15.51 -13.24 -12.49
C LEU A 346 16.32 -12.34 -13.43
N GLY A 347 15.85 -12.18 -14.65
CA GLY A 347 16.39 -11.29 -15.67
C GLY A 347 15.39 -10.21 -16.10
N SER A 348 15.82 -9.32 -16.99
CA SER A 348 15.02 -8.16 -17.46
C SER A 348 13.74 -8.53 -18.21
N ASP A 349 13.63 -9.75 -18.72
CA ASP A 349 12.46 -10.24 -19.45
C ASP A 349 11.46 -10.99 -18.55
N ASP A 350 11.77 -11.12 -17.26
CA ASP A 350 10.91 -11.84 -16.33
C ASP A 350 9.71 -11.02 -15.88
N VAL A 351 8.58 -11.70 -15.82
CA VAL A 351 7.31 -11.21 -15.31
C VAL A 351 6.98 -12.08 -14.10
N VAL A 352 7.00 -11.46 -12.92
CA VAL A 352 6.96 -12.16 -11.65
C VAL A 352 5.63 -11.90 -10.96
N LEU A 353 4.92 -12.93 -10.55
CA LEU A 353 3.81 -12.86 -9.62
C LEU A 353 4.31 -13.31 -8.25
N ALA A 354 4.06 -12.57 -7.20
CA ALA A 354 4.49 -12.93 -5.86
C ALA A 354 3.54 -12.43 -4.79
N ILE A 355 3.40 -13.19 -3.70
CA ILE A 355 2.67 -12.73 -2.51
C ILE A 355 3.43 -11.55 -1.90
N THR A 356 2.71 -10.46 -1.58
CA THR A 356 3.35 -9.24 -1.05
C THR A 356 3.99 -9.48 0.31
N SER A 357 3.24 -10.05 1.26
CA SER A 357 3.67 -10.17 2.66
C SER A 357 4.12 -8.80 3.20
N ALA A 358 5.27 -8.69 3.86
CA ALA A 358 5.83 -7.41 4.30
C ALA A 358 6.48 -6.58 3.18
N GLY A 359 6.54 -7.09 1.95
CA GLY A 359 7.14 -6.44 0.78
C GLY A 359 8.65 -6.65 0.61
N ASP A 360 9.34 -7.32 1.54
CA ASP A 360 10.81 -7.46 1.51
C ASP A 360 11.28 -8.28 0.29
N ASN A 361 10.62 -9.40 0.01
CA ASN A 361 10.94 -10.26 -1.14
C ASN A 361 10.64 -9.52 -2.46
N ILE A 362 9.54 -8.76 -2.52
CA ILE A 362 9.19 -7.94 -3.69
C ILE A 362 10.32 -6.95 -4.02
N LEU A 363 10.86 -6.27 -3.00
CA LEU A 363 11.99 -5.37 -3.16
C LEU A 363 13.28 -6.11 -3.54
N SER A 364 13.50 -7.31 -3.02
CA SER A 364 14.61 -8.18 -3.43
C SER A 364 14.49 -8.67 -4.88
N TYR A 365 13.27 -8.87 -5.38
CA TYR A 365 13.04 -9.20 -6.79
C TYR A 365 13.25 -7.96 -7.66
N ALA A 366 12.79 -6.79 -7.23
CA ALA A 366 13.03 -5.52 -7.92
C ALA A 366 14.54 -5.21 -8.06
N MET A 367 15.36 -5.65 -7.10
CA MET A 367 16.81 -5.57 -7.18
C MET A 367 17.43 -6.36 -8.33
N GLN A 368 16.73 -7.33 -8.91
CA GLN A 368 17.16 -8.07 -10.11
C GLN A 368 16.67 -7.39 -11.41
N SER A 369 15.89 -6.32 -11.31
CA SER A 369 15.35 -5.54 -12.43
C SER A 369 14.53 -6.35 -13.46
N PRO A 370 13.55 -7.17 -13.01
CA PRO A 370 12.62 -7.83 -13.93
C PRO A 370 11.76 -6.81 -14.70
N ALA A 371 11.20 -7.23 -15.83
CA ALA A 371 10.28 -6.39 -16.61
C ALA A 371 9.07 -5.97 -15.76
N ARG A 372 8.57 -6.89 -14.92
CA ARG A 372 7.37 -6.64 -14.13
C ARG A 372 7.30 -7.49 -12.87
N ILE A 373 6.71 -6.91 -11.81
CA ILE A 373 6.40 -7.60 -10.57
C ILE A 373 4.95 -7.32 -10.17
N HIS A 374 4.13 -8.36 -10.10
CA HIS A 374 2.78 -8.39 -9.57
C HIS A 374 2.84 -8.85 -8.12
N ALA A 375 2.90 -7.90 -7.19
CA ALA A 375 2.78 -8.14 -5.76
C ALA A 375 1.30 -8.27 -5.38
N VAL A 376 0.90 -9.38 -4.76
CA VAL A 376 -0.51 -9.67 -4.45
C VAL A 376 -0.71 -9.93 -2.97
N ASP A 377 -1.69 -9.27 -2.37
CA ASP A 377 -2.13 -9.56 -1.01
C ASP A 377 -3.62 -9.24 -0.84
N LEU A 378 -4.32 -10.07 -0.07
CA LEU A 378 -5.73 -9.83 0.25
C LEU A 378 -5.87 -8.70 1.29
N ASN A 379 -4.91 -8.59 2.21
CA ASN A 379 -4.90 -7.61 3.28
C ASN A 379 -4.38 -6.26 2.78
N PRO A 380 -5.23 -5.21 2.73
CA PRO A 380 -4.80 -3.91 2.24
C PRO A 380 -3.61 -3.32 3.00
N THR A 381 -3.48 -3.62 4.29
CA THR A 381 -2.45 -3.06 5.17
C THR A 381 -1.06 -3.62 4.95
N GLN A 382 -0.94 -4.89 4.52
CA GLN A 382 0.32 -5.46 4.05
C GLN A 382 0.83 -4.68 2.83
N ASN A 383 -0.06 -4.45 1.88
CA ASN A 383 0.25 -3.64 0.71
C ASN A 383 0.52 -2.17 1.07
N HIS A 384 -0.09 -1.59 2.12
CA HIS A 384 0.27 -0.24 2.60
C HIS A 384 1.70 -0.17 3.15
N LEU A 385 2.23 -1.26 3.70
CA LEU A 385 3.63 -1.34 4.14
C LEU A 385 4.60 -1.42 2.96
N LEU A 386 4.31 -2.24 1.94
CA LEU A 386 5.08 -2.24 0.70
C LEU A 386 5.07 -0.85 0.05
N GLU A 387 3.90 -0.23 -0.06
CA GLU A 387 3.73 1.10 -0.65
C GLU A 387 4.52 2.18 0.12
N LEU A 388 4.56 2.10 1.45
CA LEU A 388 5.42 2.96 2.27
C LEU A 388 6.91 2.78 1.96
N LYS A 389 7.39 1.53 1.84
CA LYS A 389 8.79 1.24 1.49
C LYS A 389 9.16 1.80 0.12
N VAL A 390 8.29 1.62 -0.88
CA VAL A 390 8.50 2.13 -2.25
C VAL A 390 8.49 3.67 -2.28
N ALA A 391 7.55 4.30 -1.59
CA ALA A 391 7.52 5.75 -1.41
C ALA A 391 8.81 6.27 -0.73
N SER A 392 9.33 5.54 0.26
CA SER A 392 10.58 5.90 0.93
C SER A 392 11.81 5.78 0.04
N TYR A 393 11.93 4.77 -0.82
CA TYR A 393 13.03 4.74 -1.81
C TYR A 393 12.96 5.94 -2.76
N THR A 394 11.75 6.34 -3.15
CA THR A 394 11.55 7.42 -4.12
C THR A 394 11.86 8.80 -3.52
N ALA A 395 11.53 9.01 -2.24
CA ALA A 395 11.51 10.35 -1.65
C ALA A 395 12.56 10.59 -0.54
N LEU A 396 13.14 9.55 0.06
CA LEU A 396 13.99 9.69 1.24
C LEU A 396 15.46 9.36 0.95
N PRO A 397 16.41 10.11 1.55
CA PRO A 397 17.80 9.69 1.60
C PRO A 397 17.94 8.40 2.42
N TYR A 398 19.04 7.70 2.22
CA TYR A 398 19.27 6.40 2.84
C TYR A 398 19.21 6.42 4.37
N GLU A 399 19.66 7.50 5.02
CA GLU A 399 19.64 7.59 6.49
C GLU A 399 18.22 7.64 7.07
N ASP A 400 17.30 8.39 6.43
CA ASP A 400 15.89 8.41 6.83
C ASP A 400 15.23 7.05 6.53
N PHE A 401 15.58 6.43 5.40
CA PHE A 401 15.11 5.09 5.02
C PHE A 401 15.57 4.03 6.03
N TRP A 402 16.84 4.06 6.44
CA TRP A 402 17.42 3.15 7.41
C TRP A 402 16.79 3.29 8.79
N LYS A 403 16.53 4.51 9.26
CA LYS A 403 15.79 4.70 10.52
C LYS A 403 14.41 4.04 10.46
N LEU A 404 13.67 4.25 9.37
CA LEU A 404 12.32 3.67 9.22
C LEU A 404 12.33 2.15 9.20
N PHE A 405 13.19 1.51 8.40
CA PHE A 405 13.11 0.06 8.16
C PHE A 405 14.31 -0.73 8.70
N GLY A 406 15.48 -0.13 8.91
CA GLY A 406 16.56 -0.75 9.69
C GLY A 406 16.23 -0.74 11.18
N GLU A 407 16.06 0.45 11.75
CA GLU A 407 15.80 0.63 13.19
C GLU A 407 14.31 0.45 13.56
N GLY A 408 13.41 0.46 12.58
CA GLY A 408 11.97 0.37 12.81
C GLY A 408 11.37 1.63 13.46
N LYS A 409 12.12 2.75 13.52
CA LYS A 409 11.79 3.94 14.32
C LYS A 409 12.27 5.22 13.66
N HIS A 410 11.42 6.24 13.71
CA HIS A 410 11.79 7.57 13.23
C HIS A 410 11.00 8.65 13.98
N PRO A 411 11.65 9.52 14.77
CA PRO A 411 10.96 10.54 15.57
C PRO A 411 10.18 11.52 14.68
N GLU A 412 10.75 11.92 13.54
CA GLU A 412 10.12 12.84 12.59
C GLU A 412 9.23 12.13 11.54
N PHE A 413 8.78 10.89 11.78
CA PHE A 413 8.01 10.13 10.77
C PHE A 413 6.79 10.90 10.29
N ARG A 414 6.06 11.57 11.19
CA ARG A 414 4.90 12.39 10.80
C ARG A 414 5.27 13.51 9.84
N SER A 415 6.39 14.19 10.09
CA SER A 415 6.89 15.27 9.23
C SER A 415 7.24 14.74 7.85
N LEU A 416 8.00 13.63 7.79
CA LEU A 416 8.35 12.95 6.52
C LEU A 416 7.10 12.49 5.77
N LEU A 417 6.14 11.90 6.48
CA LEU A 417 4.88 11.42 5.91
C LEU A 417 4.12 12.55 5.21
N LEU A 418 4.02 13.72 5.85
CA LEU A 418 3.29 14.87 5.31
C LEU A 418 4.06 15.56 4.17
N THR A 419 5.36 15.76 4.33
CA THR A 419 6.16 16.67 3.47
C THR A 419 6.90 15.99 2.33
N LYS A 420 7.26 14.70 2.48
CA LYS A 420 8.05 13.94 1.49
C LYS A 420 7.29 12.74 0.93
N LEU A 421 6.60 11.95 1.75
CA LEU A 421 6.01 10.67 1.33
C LEU A 421 4.59 10.80 0.75
N SER A 422 3.81 11.79 1.18
CA SER A 422 2.40 11.94 0.77
C SER A 422 2.17 11.96 -0.75
N PRO A 423 3.05 12.50 -1.63
CA PRO A 423 2.85 12.46 -3.08
C PRO A 423 3.03 11.08 -3.70
N HIS A 424 3.59 10.12 -2.95
CA HIS A 424 3.96 8.77 -3.40
C HIS A 424 3.08 7.67 -2.79
N LEU A 425 2.04 8.05 -2.05
CA LEU A 425 1.12 7.14 -1.40
C LEU A 425 -0.28 7.32 -1.95
N SER A 426 -0.99 6.21 -2.12
CA SER A 426 -2.44 6.21 -2.30
C SER A 426 -3.12 6.79 -1.07
N SER A 427 -4.28 7.39 -1.29
CA SER A 427 -4.99 8.10 -0.22
C SER A 427 -5.31 7.21 0.99
N ARG A 428 -5.70 5.95 0.74
CA ARG A 428 -5.98 4.98 1.80
C ARG A 428 -4.73 4.62 2.60
N ALA A 429 -3.60 4.37 1.94
CA ALA A 429 -2.32 4.10 2.59
C ALA A 429 -1.82 5.30 3.41
N PHE A 430 -1.94 6.51 2.85
CA PHE A 430 -1.56 7.73 3.53
C PHE A 430 -2.39 7.97 4.80
N GLN A 431 -3.72 7.83 4.75
CA GLN A 431 -4.57 7.95 5.94
C GLN A 431 -4.25 6.87 6.98
N TYR A 432 -3.97 5.64 6.53
CA TYR A 432 -3.54 4.55 7.41
C TYR A 432 -2.27 4.93 8.19
N TRP A 433 -1.21 5.36 7.51
CA TRP A 433 0.05 5.74 8.16
C TRP A 433 -0.08 7.02 9.00
N LEU A 434 -0.97 7.93 8.64
CA LEU A 434 -1.25 9.12 9.45
C LEU A 434 -1.90 8.76 10.80
N ASN A 435 -2.80 7.77 10.80
CA ASN A 435 -3.39 7.24 12.03
C ASN A 435 -2.38 6.40 12.85
N ASN A 436 -1.41 5.81 12.16
CA ASN A 436 -0.41 4.91 12.74
C ASN A 436 0.99 5.53 12.88
N VAL A 437 1.09 6.87 13.00
CA VAL A 437 2.37 7.57 13.22
C VAL A 437 3.14 7.02 14.41
N HIS A 438 2.42 6.57 15.44
CA HIS A 438 2.96 6.00 16.67
C HIS A 438 3.75 4.70 16.47
N VAL A 439 3.66 4.04 15.30
CA VAL A 439 4.44 2.84 14.97
C VAL A 439 5.93 3.18 14.88
N PHE A 440 6.27 4.32 14.27
CA PHE A 440 7.68 4.74 14.09
C PHE A 440 8.11 5.82 15.08
N ALA A 441 7.20 6.70 15.49
CA ALA A 441 7.52 7.87 16.33
C ALA A 441 7.25 7.62 17.83
N ASN A 442 7.24 6.36 18.28
CA ASN A 442 6.92 6.06 19.66
C ASN A 442 8.04 6.45 20.63
N THR A 443 7.71 7.16 21.70
CA THR A 443 8.65 7.50 22.78
C THR A 443 8.79 6.38 23.82
N LYS A 444 7.90 5.39 23.85
CA LYS A 444 7.91 4.26 24.79
C LYS A 444 8.85 3.12 24.38
N GLY A 445 9.64 3.32 23.32
CA GLY A 445 10.75 2.44 22.94
C GLY A 445 10.41 1.24 22.05
N TYR A 446 9.17 1.05 21.62
CA TYR A 446 8.82 0.05 20.58
C TYR A 446 8.79 0.68 19.19
N GLY A 447 8.96 -0.13 18.14
CA GLY A 447 8.98 0.30 16.74
C GLY A 447 8.15 -0.60 15.83
N LEU A 448 8.36 -0.49 14.51
CA LEU A 448 7.71 -1.27 13.46
C LEU A 448 7.66 -2.78 13.79
N TYR A 449 8.79 -3.35 14.20
CA TYR A 449 8.93 -4.78 14.44
C TYR A 449 8.23 -5.27 15.71
N ASP A 450 7.78 -4.37 16.59
CA ASP A 450 6.97 -4.67 17.78
C ASP A 450 5.46 -4.44 17.53
N THR A 451 5.04 -4.26 16.27
CA THR A 451 3.65 -4.00 15.85
C THR A 451 3.16 -5.01 14.81
N GLY A 452 1.89 -4.91 14.40
CA GLY A 452 1.21 -5.92 13.57
C GLY A 452 1.00 -7.27 14.27
N GLY A 453 0.59 -8.29 13.52
CA GLY A 453 0.40 -9.66 14.03
C GLY A 453 1.67 -10.28 14.60
N SER A 454 2.82 -10.08 13.95
CA SER A 454 4.13 -10.59 14.36
C SER A 454 4.55 -10.18 15.78
N ARG A 455 3.99 -9.09 16.32
CA ARG A 455 4.24 -8.66 17.71
C ARG A 455 3.91 -9.73 18.73
N HIS A 456 2.92 -10.59 18.46
CA HIS A 456 2.45 -11.59 19.43
C HIS A 456 3.52 -12.64 19.68
N ALA A 457 4.16 -13.14 18.62
CA ALA A 457 5.29 -14.06 18.73
C ALA A 457 6.47 -13.43 19.48
N ILE A 458 6.84 -12.19 19.14
CA ILE A 458 7.94 -11.46 19.79
C ILE A 458 7.63 -11.21 21.28
N ARG A 459 6.40 -10.84 21.62
CA ARG A 459 5.98 -10.64 23.02
C ARG A 459 6.02 -11.93 23.83
N VAL A 460 5.60 -13.05 23.25
CA VAL A 460 5.69 -14.36 23.92
C VAL A 460 7.14 -14.77 24.12
N PHE A 461 8.01 -14.61 23.12
CA PHE A 461 9.44 -14.86 23.29
C PHE A 461 10.05 -13.99 24.41
N ARG A 462 9.73 -12.69 24.43
CA ARG A 462 10.17 -11.77 25.50
C ARG A 462 9.64 -12.20 26.86
N TRP A 463 8.39 -12.66 26.95
CA TRP A 463 7.81 -13.17 28.19
C TRP A 463 8.51 -14.46 28.66
N ILE A 464 8.70 -15.45 27.79
CA ILE A 464 9.45 -16.69 28.08
C ILE A 464 10.85 -16.35 28.56
N SER A 465 11.57 -15.47 27.86
CA SER A 465 12.93 -15.07 28.25
C SER A 465 12.99 -14.40 29.63
N ARG A 466 11.90 -13.77 30.08
CA ARG A 466 11.79 -13.17 31.42
C ARG A 466 11.50 -14.23 32.48
N VAL A 467 10.53 -15.11 32.24
CA VAL A 467 10.11 -16.16 33.19
C VAL A 467 11.25 -17.15 33.45
N PHE A 468 11.98 -17.56 32.42
CA PHE A 468 13.08 -18.51 32.52
C PHE A 468 14.45 -17.87 32.77
N GLY A 469 14.53 -16.54 32.99
CA GLY A 469 15.79 -15.84 33.23
C GLY A 469 16.76 -15.78 32.04
N CYS A 470 16.34 -16.20 30.84
CA CYS A 470 17.17 -16.26 29.63
C CYS A 470 17.49 -14.89 29.00
N ARG A 471 17.02 -13.76 29.55
CA ARG A 471 17.30 -12.43 28.97
C ARG A 471 18.80 -12.11 28.89
N ALA A 472 19.57 -12.50 29.91
CA ALA A 472 21.03 -12.36 29.89
C ALA A 472 21.64 -13.26 28.82
N ALA A 473 21.13 -14.50 28.68
CA ALA A 473 21.58 -15.45 27.67
C ALA A 473 21.28 -14.97 26.24
N VAL A 474 20.14 -14.32 25.98
CA VAL A 474 19.83 -13.73 24.66
C VAL A 474 20.82 -12.60 24.34
N LYS A 475 21.15 -11.74 25.31
CA LYS A 475 22.16 -10.69 25.11
C LYS A 475 23.55 -11.29 24.84
N GLU A 476 23.93 -12.30 25.60
CA GLU A 476 25.18 -13.05 25.41
C GLU A 476 25.23 -13.69 24.02
N PHE A 477 24.16 -14.38 23.62
CA PHE A 477 23.99 -15.02 22.31
C PHE A 477 24.18 -14.04 21.15
N LEU A 478 23.57 -12.85 21.25
CA LEU A 478 23.73 -11.78 20.25
C LEU A 478 25.11 -11.10 20.29
N SER A 479 25.87 -11.24 21.37
CA SER A 479 27.22 -10.67 21.51
C SER A 479 28.36 -11.63 21.12
N THR A 480 28.04 -12.89 20.80
CA THR A 480 29.02 -13.89 20.37
C THR A 480 29.76 -13.45 19.11
N LYS A 481 31.06 -13.77 19.03
CA LYS A 481 31.91 -13.43 17.88
C LYS A 481 32.07 -14.61 16.93
N THR A 482 31.87 -15.82 17.44
CA THR A 482 32.06 -17.07 16.68
C THR A 482 30.82 -17.95 16.78
N LEU A 483 30.64 -18.80 15.77
CA LEU A 483 29.54 -19.76 15.76
C LEU A 483 29.68 -20.79 16.90
N ASN A 484 30.90 -21.13 17.33
CA ASN A 484 31.11 -22.07 18.43
C ASN A 484 30.62 -21.50 19.77
N GLU A 485 30.94 -20.24 20.08
CA GLU A 485 30.38 -19.54 21.26
C GLU A 485 28.85 -19.52 21.21
N GLN A 486 28.28 -19.23 20.04
CA GLN A 486 26.82 -19.22 19.84
C GLN A 486 26.19 -20.59 20.14
N ARG A 487 26.82 -21.68 19.68
CA ARG A 487 26.37 -23.07 19.94
C ARG A 487 26.37 -23.40 21.42
N GLU A 488 27.41 -23.00 22.15
CA GLU A 488 27.48 -23.22 23.60
C GLU A 488 26.34 -22.50 24.33
N VAL A 489 26.09 -21.24 23.99
CA VAL A 489 24.99 -20.47 24.59
C VAL A 489 23.62 -21.05 24.21
N TRP A 490 23.43 -21.47 22.96
CA TRP A 490 22.20 -22.13 22.51
C TRP A 490 21.92 -23.38 23.33
N ARG A 491 22.84 -24.35 23.31
CA ARG A 491 22.67 -25.67 23.92
C ARG A 491 22.46 -25.58 25.42
N ASN A 492 23.22 -24.72 26.10
CA ASN A 492 23.26 -24.68 27.56
C ASN A 492 22.24 -23.73 28.18
N LYS A 493 21.87 -22.63 27.50
CA LYS A 493 21.09 -21.54 28.13
C LYS A 493 19.75 -21.23 27.47
N ILE A 494 19.67 -21.27 26.14
CA ILE A 494 18.44 -20.85 25.42
C ILE A 494 17.55 -22.05 25.08
N ARG A 495 18.12 -23.09 24.47
CA ARG A 495 17.41 -24.28 24.02
C ARG A 495 16.59 -24.95 25.13
N PRO A 496 17.13 -25.18 26.36
CA PRO A 496 16.39 -25.87 27.42
C PRO A 496 15.13 -25.13 27.87
N ALA A 497 15.13 -23.79 27.82
CA ALA A 497 14.00 -22.97 28.20
C ALA A 497 12.96 -22.88 27.06
N LEU A 498 13.41 -22.57 25.85
CA LEU A 498 12.54 -22.34 24.70
C LEU A 498 11.84 -23.62 24.21
N LEU A 499 12.56 -24.75 24.22
CA LEU A 499 12.05 -26.05 23.78
C LEU A 499 11.66 -26.96 24.95
N SER A 500 11.36 -26.39 26.12
CA SER A 500 10.86 -27.15 27.25
C SER A 500 9.48 -27.75 26.93
N LYS A 501 9.25 -29.00 27.35
CA LYS A 501 7.97 -29.70 27.11
C LYS A 501 6.78 -28.94 27.70
N LEU A 502 6.99 -28.19 28.78
CA LEU A 502 5.95 -27.39 29.43
C LEU A 502 5.53 -26.19 28.55
N VAL A 503 6.48 -25.46 27.96
CA VAL A 503 6.20 -24.34 27.05
C VAL A 503 5.53 -24.82 25.77
N CYS A 504 6.02 -25.91 25.17
CA CYS A 504 5.41 -26.45 23.96
C CYS A 504 3.98 -26.97 24.21
N ASN A 505 3.72 -27.65 25.33
CA ASN A 505 2.39 -28.18 25.63
C ASN A 505 1.37 -27.09 26.00
N LEU A 506 1.76 -26.07 26.76
CA LEU A 506 0.83 -25.09 27.32
C LEU A 506 0.64 -23.85 26.44
N VAL A 507 1.63 -23.48 25.60
CA VAL A 507 1.61 -22.23 24.84
C VAL A 507 1.61 -22.50 23.34
N VAL A 508 2.61 -23.23 22.84
CA VAL A 508 2.84 -23.32 21.38
C VAL A 508 1.89 -24.31 20.69
N SER A 509 1.38 -25.32 21.39
CA SER A 509 0.45 -26.30 20.81
C SER A 509 -1.01 -25.82 20.73
N GLN A 510 -1.32 -24.60 21.18
CA GLN A 510 -2.68 -24.05 21.12
C GLN A 510 -2.96 -23.47 19.72
N GLU A 511 -4.06 -23.90 19.09
CA GLU A 511 -4.45 -23.46 17.74
C GLU A 511 -4.63 -21.93 17.64
N SER A 512 -5.22 -21.31 18.68
CA SER A 512 -5.39 -19.86 18.75
C SER A 512 -4.06 -19.10 18.77
N PHE A 513 -3.04 -19.66 19.42
CA PHE A 513 -1.69 -19.08 19.44
C PHE A 513 -0.99 -19.27 18.09
N LEU A 514 -1.04 -20.46 17.50
CA LEU A 514 -0.46 -20.74 16.18
C LEU A 514 -1.03 -19.83 15.09
N TRP A 515 -2.35 -19.60 15.10
CA TRP A 515 -2.99 -18.66 14.19
C TRP A 515 -2.63 -17.19 14.51
N ALA A 516 -2.84 -16.74 15.75
CA ALA A 516 -2.68 -15.33 16.11
C ALA A 516 -1.22 -14.84 16.14
N ALA A 517 -0.25 -15.73 16.40
CA ALA A 517 1.16 -15.37 16.52
C ALA A 517 2.01 -15.78 15.31
N LEU A 518 1.68 -16.89 14.65
CA LEU A 518 2.47 -17.47 13.56
C LEU A 518 1.71 -17.58 12.23
N GLY A 519 0.42 -17.24 12.20
CA GLY A 519 -0.40 -17.31 10.99
C GLY A 519 -0.63 -18.73 10.45
N VAL A 520 -0.42 -19.77 11.27
CA VAL A 520 -0.48 -21.18 10.83
C VAL A 520 -1.93 -21.69 10.85
N PRO A 521 -2.52 -22.05 9.69
CA PRO A 521 -3.87 -22.60 9.61
C PRO A 521 -3.95 -24.07 10.04
N LYS A 522 -5.17 -24.55 10.28
CA LYS A 522 -5.46 -25.94 10.67
C LYS A 522 -4.95 -26.96 9.65
N ASN A 523 -5.07 -26.68 8.35
CA ASN A 523 -4.63 -27.59 7.29
C ASN A 523 -3.11 -27.71 7.24
N GLN A 524 -2.39 -26.60 7.41
CA GLN A 524 -0.93 -26.59 7.51
C GLN A 524 -0.45 -27.36 8.76
N LEU A 525 -1.17 -27.24 9.88
CA LEU A 525 -0.90 -28.02 11.09
C LEU A 525 -1.12 -29.53 10.86
N ALA A 526 -2.19 -29.92 10.19
CA ALA A 526 -2.47 -31.32 9.87
C ALA A 526 -1.37 -31.94 8.99
N MET A 527 -0.78 -31.16 8.08
CA MET A 527 0.37 -31.58 7.28
C MET A 527 1.61 -31.87 8.16
N ILE A 528 1.90 -31.00 9.14
CA ILE A 528 2.99 -31.22 10.10
C ILE A 528 2.76 -32.50 10.93
N GLU A 529 1.53 -32.71 11.40
CA GLU A 529 1.16 -33.91 12.17
C GLU A 529 1.30 -35.18 11.34
N ASN A 530 0.90 -35.14 10.07
CA ASN A 530 0.98 -36.28 9.16
C ASN A 530 2.45 -36.66 8.87
N ASP A 531 3.30 -35.69 8.53
CA ASP A 531 4.73 -35.94 8.30
C ASP A 531 5.42 -36.53 9.53
N HIS A 532 5.09 -36.03 10.72
CA HIS A 532 5.60 -36.60 11.97
C HIS A 532 5.11 -38.04 12.19
N ALA A 533 3.82 -38.30 11.92
CA ALA A 533 3.24 -39.63 12.06
C ALA A 533 3.83 -40.67 11.09
N GLU A 534 4.28 -40.22 9.92
CA GLU A 534 4.93 -41.06 8.90
C GLU A 534 6.45 -41.17 9.06
N SER A 535 7.05 -40.36 9.95
CA SER A 535 8.49 -40.34 10.15
C SER A 535 9.05 -41.65 10.73
N GLU A 536 10.31 -41.96 10.41
CA GLU A 536 11.06 -43.08 11.02
C GLU A 536 11.08 -43.02 12.55
N ALA A 537 11.00 -41.81 13.14
CA ALA A 537 10.94 -41.66 14.59
C ALA A 537 9.67 -42.26 15.21
N VAL A 538 8.59 -42.41 14.44
CA VAL A 538 7.29 -42.95 14.89
C VAL A 538 7.01 -44.34 14.29
N LYS A 539 7.30 -44.54 13.00
CA LYS A 539 7.05 -45.80 12.28
C LYS A 539 8.25 -46.71 12.10
N GLY A 540 9.46 -46.21 12.38
CA GLY A 540 10.68 -46.96 12.19
C GLY A 540 10.76 -48.19 13.12
N PRO A 541 11.71 -49.10 12.86
CA PRO A 541 11.84 -50.36 13.58
C PRO A 541 12.09 -50.20 15.09
N ALA A 542 12.56 -49.01 15.53
CA ALA A 542 12.72 -48.62 16.93
C ALA A 542 12.14 -47.21 17.17
N PRO A 543 10.84 -47.08 17.52
CA PRO A 543 10.17 -45.79 17.62
C PRO A 543 10.68 -44.98 18.82
N THR A 544 11.14 -43.76 18.55
CA THR A 544 11.67 -42.80 19.53
C THR A 544 10.66 -41.71 19.89
N ALA A 545 9.54 -41.60 19.17
CA ALA A 545 8.53 -40.57 19.34
C ALA A 545 7.10 -41.13 19.32
N ARG A 546 6.16 -40.40 19.94
CA ARG A 546 4.73 -40.71 19.94
C ARG A 546 4.00 -39.95 18.83
N LYS A 547 2.96 -40.56 18.27
CA LYS A 547 2.01 -39.93 17.32
C LYS A 547 1.02 -39.02 18.05
N VAL A 548 1.51 -37.89 18.58
CA VAL A 548 0.70 -36.88 19.30
C VAL A 548 1.05 -35.50 18.78
N ARG A 549 0.06 -34.61 18.64
CA ARG A 549 0.20 -33.23 18.17
C ARG A 549 1.35 -32.47 18.83
N SER A 550 1.42 -32.49 20.16
CA SER A 550 2.46 -31.75 20.89
C SER A 550 3.87 -32.24 20.58
N HIS A 551 4.04 -33.53 20.30
CA HIS A 551 5.31 -34.09 19.85
C HIS A 551 5.63 -33.68 18.41
N ALA A 552 4.63 -33.67 17.50
CA ALA A 552 4.82 -33.20 16.13
C ALA A 552 5.26 -31.74 16.09
N ILE A 553 4.58 -30.86 16.84
CA ILE A 553 4.93 -29.43 16.93
C ILE A 553 6.29 -29.22 17.59
N TRP A 554 6.56 -29.90 18.71
CA TRP A 554 7.87 -29.81 19.36
C TRP A 554 8.99 -30.26 18.42
N ARG A 555 8.79 -31.38 17.69
CA ARG A 555 9.78 -31.87 16.73
C ARG A 555 9.97 -30.89 15.58
N TYR A 556 8.89 -30.34 15.03
CA TYR A 556 8.95 -29.32 13.99
C TYR A 556 9.74 -28.09 14.45
N MET A 557 9.50 -27.61 15.67
CA MET A 557 10.26 -26.50 16.24
C MET A 557 11.74 -26.82 16.45
N VAL A 558 12.06 -28.03 16.92
CA VAL A 558 13.45 -28.49 17.07
C VAL A 558 14.14 -28.50 15.72
N ASP A 559 13.51 -29.10 14.71
CA ASP A 559 14.07 -29.20 13.37
C ASP A 559 14.17 -27.81 12.69
N THR A 560 13.30 -26.86 13.03
CA THR A 560 13.42 -25.44 12.62
C THR A 560 14.60 -24.74 13.29
N LEU A 561 14.65 -24.75 14.63
CA LEU A 561 15.49 -23.84 15.41
C LEU A 561 16.92 -24.36 15.65
N ASP A 562 17.09 -25.67 15.89
CA ASP A 562 18.41 -26.22 16.18
C ASP A 562 19.37 -26.01 14.99
N PRO A 563 19.05 -26.36 13.74
CA PRO A 563 19.94 -26.12 12.60
C PRO A 563 20.29 -24.65 12.41
N VAL A 564 19.33 -23.75 12.62
CA VAL A 564 19.54 -22.29 12.52
C VAL A 564 20.57 -21.82 13.54
N ALA A 565 20.39 -22.18 14.81
CA ALA A 565 21.29 -21.78 15.88
C ALA A 565 22.68 -22.45 15.78
N GLU A 566 22.74 -23.65 15.21
CA GLU A 566 23.97 -24.44 15.07
C GLU A 566 24.79 -24.09 13.83
N GLN A 567 24.15 -23.63 12.74
CA GLN A 567 24.79 -23.47 11.43
C GLN A 567 24.84 -22.01 10.95
N THR A 568 24.02 -21.12 11.50
CA THR A 568 24.01 -19.70 11.11
C THR A 568 24.35 -18.79 12.27
N HIS A 569 25.28 -17.85 12.07
CA HIS A 569 25.60 -16.86 13.10
C HIS A 569 24.52 -15.77 13.11
N ILE A 570 23.68 -15.76 14.16
CA ILE A 570 22.47 -14.94 14.24
C ILE A 570 22.79 -13.45 14.24
N ALA A 571 23.71 -13.03 15.11
CA ALA A 571 24.10 -11.64 15.24
C ALA A 571 24.73 -11.05 13.96
N ALA A 572 25.38 -11.88 13.14
CA ALA A 572 26.22 -11.43 12.04
C ALA A 572 25.62 -11.67 10.65
N ASN A 573 24.76 -12.67 10.45
CA ASN A 573 24.33 -13.10 9.10
C ASN A 573 22.88 -13.62 9.03
N ASN A 574 22.10 -13.62 10.12
CA ASN A 574 20.71 -14.07 10.11
C ASN A 574 19.75 -12.95 10.57
N PRO A 575 19.27 -12.11 9.65
CA PRO A 575 18.42 -10.97 10.02
C PRO A 575 17.06 -11.39 10.59
N TYR A 576 16.51 -12.50 10.12
CA TYR A 576 15.14 -12.96 10.43
C TYR A 576 14.95 -13.28 11.91
N TYR A 577 15.91 -13.98 12.51
CA TYR A 577 15.89 -14.26 13.95
C TYR A 577 16.49 -13.12 14.77
N HIS A 578 17.44 -12.37 14.21
CA HIS A 578 18.00 -11.20 14.86
C HIS A 578 16.93 -10.18 15.23
N VAL A 579 16.11 -9.76 14.25
CA VAL A 579 15.05 -8.75 14.47
C VAL A 579 14.01 -9.20 15.48
N CYS A 580 13.72 -10.50 15.57
CA CYS A 580 12.84 -11.06 16.60
C CYS A 580 13.38 -10.87 18.02
N MET A 581 14.71 -10.83 18.19
CA MET A 581 15.37 -10.71 19.50
C MET A 581 15.66 -9.26 19.89
N THR A 582 15.98 -8.39 18.92
CA THR A 582 16.36 -6.98 19.15
C THR A 582 15.21 -6.01 18.94
N GLY A 583 14.35 -6.26 17.96
CA GLY A 583 13.32 -5.34 17.48
C GLY A 583 13.85 -4.32 16.45
N ASP A 584 15.05 -4.54 15.92
CA ASP A 584 15.73 -3.72 14.91
C ASP A 584 16.76 -4.54 14.14
N PHE A 585 17.20 -4.05 12.98
CA PHE A 585 18.32 -4.60 12.22
C PHE A 585 19.60 -3.79 12.48
N THR A 586 20.75 -4.46 12.32
CA THR A 586 22.05 -3.79 12.35
C THR A 586 22.56 -3.59 10.93
N ARG A 587 23.45 -2.59 10.73
CA ARG A 587 24.14 -2.36 9.45
C ARG A 587 24.93 -3.58 8.94
N ARG A 588 25.24 -4.52 9.83
CA ARG A 588 25.93 -5.78 9.49
C ARG A 588 24.95 -6.92 9.17
N CYS A 589 23.82 -7.00 9.86
CA CYS A 589 22.86 -8.08 9.77
C CYS A 589 21.46 -7.52 9.46
N HIS A 590 21.17 -7.43 8.16
CA HIS A 590 19.89 -6.95 7.63
C HIS A 590 19.54 -7.71 6.33
N PRO A 591 18.26 -7.73 5.90
CA PRO A 591 17.87 -8.22 4.58
C PRO A 591 18.47 -7.35 3.46
N ASP A 592 18.70 -7.92 2.29
CA ASP A 592 19.50 -7.25 1.24
C ASP A 592 18.85 -5.95 0.73
N TYR A 593 17.52 -5.83 0.78
CA TYR A 593 16.79 -4.60 0.41
C TYR A 593 17.17 -3.39 1.28
N LEU A 594 17.61 -3.60 2.54
CA LEU A 594 18.03 -2.52 3.43
C LEU A 594 19.46 -2.00 3.18
N SER A 595 20.20 -2.62 2.26
CA SER A 595 21.57 -2.19 1.95
C SER A 595 21.63 -0.81 1.26
N GLU A 596 22.74 -0.10 1.44
CA GLU A 596 23.06 1.12 0.67
C GLU A 596 23.02 0.86 -0.84
N LYS A 597 23.54 -0.29 -1.27
CA LYS A 597 23.53 -0.72 -2.66
C LYS A 597 22.10 -0.86 -3.19
N ALA A 598 21.20 -1.43 -2.40
CA ALA A 598 19.81 -1.55 -2.77
C ALA A 598 19.12 -0.19 -2.86
N HIS A 599 19.36 0.69 -1.88
CA HIS A 599 18.85 2.06 -1.92
C HIS A 599 19.33 2.82 -3.15
N ALA A 600 20.64 2.82 -3.44
CA ALA A 600 21.19 3.46 -4.63
C ALA A 600 20.63 2.92 -5.96
N LYS A 601 20.21 1.65 -6.01
CA LYS A 601 19.61 1.05 -7.20
C LYS A 601 18.11 1.37 -7.31
N LEU A 602 17.36 1.20 -6.22
CA LEU A 602 15.91 1.34 -6.19
C LEU A 602 15.41 2.78 -6.03
N SER A 603 16.26 3.72 -5.60
CA SER A 603 15.95 5.16 -5.57
C SER A 603 16.10 5.85 -6.93
N ARG A 604 16.53 5.12 -7.97
CA ARG A 604 16.59 5.68 -9.33
C ARG A 604 15.18 6.01 -9.82
N PRO A 605 15.01 7.08 -10.61
CA PRO A 605 13.78 7.27 -11.37
C PRO A 605 13.46 5.99 -12.16
N SER A 606 12.18 5.68 -12.32
CA SER A 606 11.64 4.49 -12.99
C SER A 606 11.96 3.11 -12.39
N ALA A 607 12.66 3.01 -11.25
CA ALA A 607 13.00 1.70 -10.65
C ALA A 607 11.77 0.82 -10.33
N PHE A 608 10.61 1.44 -10.13
CA PHE A 608 9.35 0.77 -9.79
C PHE A 608 8.29 0.86 -10.90
N ASP A 609 8.65 1.25 -12.13
CA ASP A 609 7.70 1.36 -13.25
C ASP A 609 7.07 0.00 -13.62
N GLY A 610 7.78 -1.10 -13.35
CA GLY A 610 7.29 -2.47 -13.49
C GLY A 610 6.54 -3.02 -12.27
N LEU A 611 6.43 -2.30 -11.16
CA LEU A 611 5.77 -2.80 -9.95
C LEU A 611 4.26 -2.57 -9.99
N ARG A 612 3.47 -3.62 -9.74
CA ARG A 612 2.02 -3.58 -9.57
C ARG A 612 1.64 -4.25 -8.26
N ILE A 613 0.98 -3.51 -7.38
CA ILE A 613 0.52 -3.94 -6.07
C ILE A 613 -0.99 -4.16 -6.15
N HIS A 614 -1.40 -5.42 -6.09
CA HIS A 614 -2.78 -5.87 -6.20
C HIS A 614 -3.32 -6.17 -4.80
N THR A 615 -4.46 -5.56 -4.48
CA THR A 615 -5.20 -5.86 -3.24
C THR A 615 -6.37 -6.76 -3.57
N ASP A 616 -6.10 -8.05 -3.68
CA ASP A 616 -7.07 -9.05 -4.13
C ASP A 616 -6.57 -10.46 -3.81
N GLU A 617 -7.40 -11.45 -4.09
CA GLU A 617 -7.02 -12.85 -4.05
C GLU A 617 -6.08 -13.19 -5.22
N ILE A 618 -5.14 -14.10 -5.00
CA ILE A 618 -4.18 -14.57 -6.02
C ILE A 618 -4.92 -15.07 -7.27
N ASP A 619 -5.99 -15.83 -7.07
CA ASP A 619 -6.84 -16.37 -8.13
C ASP A 619 -7.47 -15.28 -9.01
N GLU A 620 -7.92 -14.19 -8.40
CA GLU A 620 -8.51 -13.04 -9.10
C GLU A 620 -7.47 -12.29 -9.93
N VAL A 621 -6.25 -12.17 -9.41
CA VAL A 621 -5.15 -11.51 -10.14
C VAL A 621 -4.68 -12.37 -11.30
N ILE A 622 -4.40 -13.66 -11.06
CA ILE A 622 -3.96 -14.61 -12.11
C ILE A 622 -4.99 -14.68 -13.24
N ASN A 623 -6.28 -14.68 -12.89
CA ASN A 623 -7.37 -14.68 -13.87
C ASN A 623 -7.35 -13.46 -14.80
N ARG A 624 -6.76 -12.34 -14.39
CA ARG A 624 -6.62 -11.12 -15.19
C ARG A 624 -5.23 -10.95 -15.82
N ILE A 625 -4.33 -11.90 -15.63
CA ILE A 625 -3.05 -11.92 -16.33
C ILE A 625 -3.26 -12.55 -17.71
N THR A 626 -2.68 -11.90 -18.71
CA THR A 626 -2.70 -12.36 -20.11
C THR A 626 -2.11 -13.78 -20.20
N PRO A 627 -2.77 -14.72 -20.89
CA PRO A 627 -2.25 -16.08 -21.01
C PRO A 627 -0.84 -16.12 -21.60
N GLY A 628 0.06 -16.88 -20.99
CA GLY A 628 1.43 -17.10 -21.48
C GLY A 628 2.41 -15.95 -21.29
N THR A 629 2.10 -14.90 -20.52
CA THR A 629 3.04 -13.80 -20.25
C THR A 629 3.86 -13.99 -18.98
N LEU A 630 3.30 -14.67 -17.97
CA LEU A 630 3.95 -14.87 -16.68
C LEU A 630 5.15 -15.82 -16.82
N THR A 631 6.29 -15.46 -16.22
CA THR A 631 7.51 -16.30 -16.27
C THR A 631 7.78 -17.01 -14.95
N VAL A 632 7.48 -16.33 -13.83
CA VAL A 632 7.69 -16.84 -12.47
C VAL A 632 6.47 -16.53 -11.60
N ALA A 633 5.99 -17.52 -10.85
CA ALA A 633 4.99 -17.33 -9.81
C ALA A 633 5.55 -17.81 -8.46
N VAL A 634 5.59 -16.92 -7.47
CA VAL A 634 6.02 -17.22 -6.10
C VAL A 634 4.79 -17.23 -5.20
N ILE A 635 4.22 -18.42 -5.02
CA ILE A 635 2.96 -18.63 -4.29
C ILE A 635 3.15 -19.06 -2.83
N MET A 636 4.42 -19.20 -2.40
CA MET A 636 4.82 -19.60 -1.04
C MET A 636 4.05 -20.84 -0.56
N ASP A 637 3.53 -20.79 0.66
CA ASP A 637 2.76 -21.84 1.34
C ASP A 637 1.25 -21.65 1.26
N SER A 638 0.76 -20.80 0.35
CA SER A 638 -0.68 -20.53 0.21
C SER A 638 -1.52 -21.79 0.02
N MET A 639 -1.00 -22.83 -0.65
CA MET A 639 -1.70 -24.09 -0.86
C MET A 639 -1.68 -25.03 0.37
N ASP A 640 -0.83 -24.79 1.38
CA ASP A 640 -0.90 -25.51 2.66
C ASP A 640 -2.23 -25.20 3.41
N TRP A 641 -2.91 -24.13 3.01
CA TRP A 641 -4.15 -23.67 3.62
C TRP A 641 -5.38 -24.39 3.06
N PHE A 642 -5.24 -25.02 1.88
CA PHE A 642 -6.36 -25.64 1.18
C PHE A 642 -6.73 -26.99 1.78
N ASP A 643 -8.02 -27.33 1.72
CA ASP A 643 -8.50 -28.64 2.15
C ASP A 643 -8.03 -29.73 1.17
N PRO A 644 -7.36 -30.79 1.64
CA PRO A 644 -6.97 -31.90 0.78
C PRO A 644 -8.19 -32.51 0.07
N GLY A 645 -8.10 -32.68 -1.25
CA GLY A 645 -9.20 -33.21 -2.07
C GLY A 645 -10.23 -32.17 -2.52
N SER A 646 -10.14 -30.92 -2.05
CA SER A 646 -10.92 -29.80 -2.60
C SER A 646 -10.48 -29.47 -4.04
N PRO A 647 -11.40 -29.01 -4.91
CA PRO A 647 -11.04 -28.53 -6.25
C PRO A 647 -10.21 -27.23 -6.23
N ALA A 648 -10.05 -26.56 -5.08
CA ALA A 648 -9.37 -25.27 -4.98
C ALA A 648 -7.92 -25.29 -5.50
N ALA A 649 -7.12 -26.30 -5.12
CA ALA A 649 -5.74 -26.44 -5.61
C ALA A 649 -5.71 -26.65 -7.13
N ALA A 650 -6.54 -27.55 -7.64
CA ALA A 650 -6.62 -27.84 -9.08
C ALA A 650 -7.06 -26.59 -9.88
N ALA A 651 -8.02 -25.84 -9.37
CA ALA A 651 -8.49 -24.60 -10.00
C ALA A 651 -7.38 -23.54 -10.06
N GLN A 652 -6.67 -23.29 -8.95
CA GLN A 652 -5.58 -22.32 -8.92
C GLN A 652 -4.41 -22.77 -9.81
N ILE A 653 -4.03 -24.06 -9.79
CA ILE A 653 -2.97 -24.62 -10.64
C ILE A 653 -3.33 -24.53 -12.13
N THR A 654 -4.60 -24.74 -12.48
CA THR A 654 -5.10 -24.56 -13.86
C THR A 654 -4.94 -23.11 -14.32
N LYS A 655 -5.29 -22.14 -13.47
CA LYS A 655 -5.10 -20.71 -13.76
C LYS A 655 -3.62 -20.34 -13.90
N LEU A 656 -2.76 -20.89 -13.02
CA LEU A 656 -1.30 -20.75 -13.13
C LEU A 656 -0.79 -21.32 -14.45
N ASN A 657 -1.25 -22.51 -14.86
CA ASN A 657 -0.89 -23.10 -16.15
C ASN A 657 -1.27 -22.13 -17.28
N ARG A 658 -2.49 -21.59 -17.28
CA ARG A 658 -2.95 -20.63 -18.30
C ARG A 658 -2.07 -19.37 -18.37
N ALA A 659 -1.74 -18.77 -17.22
CA ALA A 659 -1.00 -17.51 -17.16
C ALA A 659 0.49 -17.68 -17.49
N LEU A 660 1.12 -18.80 -17.11
CA LEU A 660 2.55 -19.04 -17.32
C LEU A 660 2.88 -19.38 -18.77
N LYS A 661 3.99 -18.82 -19.27
CA LYS A 661 4.61 -19.30 -20.51
C LYS A 661 5.11 -20.74 -20.34
N LYS A 662 5.27 -21.47 -21.44
CA LYS A 662 5.92 -22.80 -21.40
C LYS A 662 7.34 -22.66 -20.85
N GLY A 663 7.72 -23.53 -19.91
CA GLY A 663 8.98 -23.39 -19.16
C GLY A 663 8.92 -22.37 -18.01
N GLY A 664 7.79 -21.68 -17.80
CA GLY A 664 7.56 -20.83 -16.63
C GLY A 664 7.58 -21.66 -15.34
N ARG A 665 7.93 -21.00 -14.23
CA ARG A 665 8.25 -21.67 -12.96
C ARG A 665 7.35 -21.19 -11.84
N VAL A 666 6.85 -22.13 -11.04
CA VAL A 666 6.16 -21.86 -9.78
C VAL A 666 7.09 -22.20 -8.62
N LEU A 667 7.46 -21.22 -7.81
CA LEU A 667 8.17 -21.42 -6.54
C LEU A 667 7.15 -21.52 -5.40
N LEU A 668 7.19 -22.63 -4.67
CA LEU A 668 6.37 -22.87 -3.50
C LEU A 668 7.20 -23.43 -2.34
N ARG A 669 6.73 -23.17 -1.13
CA ARG A 669 7.33 -23.65 0.12
C ARG A 669 6.22 -24.32 0.93
N SER A 670 6.56 -25.33 1.73
CA SER A 670 5.54 -26.06 2.50
C SER A 670 6.04 -26.46 3.88
N SER A 671 5.10 -26.52 4.82
CA SER A 671 5.33 -27.14 6.13
C SER A 671 5.54 -28.65 6.05
N ALA A 672 5.19 -29.30 4.93
CA ALA A 672 5.46 -30.71 4.68
C ALA A 672 6.71 -30.93 3.82
N LEU A 673 7.37 -32.08 4.00
CA LEU A 673 8.43 -32.59 3.13
C LEU A 673 7.90 -33.07 1.78
N SER A 674 6.66 -33.56 1.76
CA SER A 674 5.96 -34.08 0.57
C SER A 674 4.51 -33.60 0.54
N PRO A 675 4.25 -32.34 0.13
CA PRO A 675 2.90 -31.79 0.11
C PRO A 675 1.99 -32.53 -0.88
N TRP A 676 0.72 -32.72 -0.50
CA TRP A 676 -0.25 -33.49 -1.29
C TRP A 676 -0.54 -32.88 -2.68
N TYR A 677 -0.47 -31.56 -2.80
CA TYR A 677 -0.75 -30.83 -4.03
C TYR A 677 0.36 -30.92 -5.08
N ILE A 678 1.53 -31.49 -4.77
CA ILE A 678 2.60 -31.75 -5.77
C ILE A 678 2.09 -32.69 -6.88
N LYS A 679 1.32 -33.72 -6.51
CA LYS A 679 0.67 -34.61 -7.50
C LYS A 679 -0.36 -33.88 -8.35
N VAL A 680 -1.01 -32.85 -7.78
CA VAL A 680 -1.96 -32.02 -8.53
C VAL A 680 -1.22 -31.16 -9.56
N PHE A 681 -0.03 -30.62 -9.22
CA PHE A 681 0.83 -29.94 -10.20
C PHE A 681 1.23 -30.88 -11.35
N GLU A 682 1.65 -32.10 -11.06
CA GLU A 682 1.98 -33.12 -12.08
C GLU A 682 0.80 -33.39 -13.01
N ALA A 683 -0.38 -33.61 -12.43
CA ALA A 683 -1.61 -33.87 -13.19
C ALA A 683 -2.06 -32.68 -14.05
N HIS A 684 -1.57 -31.45 -13.77
CA HIS A 684 -1.96 -30.23 -14.46
C HIS A 684 -0.82 -29.62 -15.31
N GLY A 685 0.07 -30.48 -15.83
CA GLY A 685 1.06 -30.10 -16.84
C GLY A 685 2.33 -29.44 -16.30
N PHE A 686 2.66 -29.66 -15.03
CA PHE A 686 3.91 -29.22 -14.43
C PHE A 686 4.84 -30.39 -14.11
N SER A 687 6.15 -30.12 -14.08
CA SER A 687 7.18 -31.01 -13.56
C SER A 687 7.74 -30.42 -12.26
N PRO A 688 7.31 -30.92 -11.09
CA PRO A 688 7.82 -30.48 -9.79
C PRO A 688 9.21 -31.03 -9.52
N LYS A 689 10.07 -30.17 -8.98
CA LYS A 689 11.39 -30.55 -8.46
C LYS A 689 11.54 -29.99 -7.06
N ARG A 690 11.82 -30.87 -6.09
CA ARG A 690 12.21 -30.44 -4.75
C ARG A 690 13.62 -29.87 -4.81
N VAL A 691 13.75 -28.58 -4.49
CA VAL A 691 15.02 -27.84 -4.53
C VAL A 691 15.59 -27.56 -3.15
N GLY A 692 14.79 -27.78 -2.10
CA GLY A 692 15.25 -27.77 -0.72
C GLY A 692 14.39 -28.69 0.15
N ALA A 693 15.01 -29.32 1.14
CA ALA A 693 14.33 -30.17 2.11
C ALA A 693 15.08 -30.15 3.45
N ARG A 694 14.33 -30.19 4.54
CA ARG A 694 14.86 -30.30 5.89
C ARG A 694 14.94 -31.76 6.31
N THR A 695 15.96 -32.45 5.83
CA THR A 695 16.25 -33.85 6.19
C THR A 695 17.49 -33.92 7.07
N ASP A 696 17.50 -34.80 8.08
CA ASP A 696 18.68 -35.12 8.89
C ASP A 696 19.37 -33.91 9.57
N GLY A 697 18.59 -32.91 9.98
CA GLY A 697 19.12 -31.70 10.61
C GLY A 697 19.81 -30.72 9.64
N ALA A 698 19.64 -30.93 8.33
CA ALA A 698 20.10 -29.99 7.31
C ALA A 698 19.33 -28.67 7.39
N LEU A 699 20.06 -27.59 7.15
CA LEU A 699 19.50 -26.25 7.04
C LEU A 699 19.07 -25.98 5.58
N ILE A 700 17.79 -25.72 5.34
CA ILE A 700 17.29 -25.41 3.98
C ILE A 700 17.65 -23.98 3.55
N ASP A 701 17.57 -23.03 4.48
CA ASP A 701 17.92 -21.62 4.32
C ASP A 701 18.13 -20.96 5.69
N ARG A 702 18.47 -19.66 5.75
CA ARG A 702 18.71 -18.97 7.03
C ARG A 702 17.46 -18.84 7.90
N VAL A 703 16.27 -19.02 7.33
CA VAL A 703 15.00 -18.98 8.06
C VAL A 703 14.63 -20.38 8.58
N ASN A 704 14.79 -21.43 7.76
CA ASN A 704 14.53 -22.83 8.07
C ASN A 704 13.10 -23.12 8.58
N MET A 705 12.14 -22.24 8.29
CA MET A 705 10.76 -22.33 8.77
C MET A 705 9.98 -23.42 8.04
N TYR A 706 10.22 -23.60 6.75
CA TYR A 706 9.54 -24.57 5.90
C TYR A 706 10.29 -25.89 5.85
N ALA A 707 9.56 -27.00 5.77
CA ALA A 707 10.16 -28.33 5.67
C ALA A 707 10.67 -28.61 4.24
N SER A 708 10.03 -28.05 3.21
CA SER A 708 10.50 -28.20 1.82
C SER A 708 10.27 -26.96 0.96
N CYS A 709 11.05 -26.88 -0.12
CA CYS A 709 10.97 -25.87 -1.16
C CYS A 709 10.97 -26.55 -2.53
N TRP A 710 10.06 -26.13 -3.42
CA TRP A 710 9.83 -26.77 -4.71
C TRP A 710 9.78 -25.74 -5.83
N ILE A 711 10.28 -26.16 -6.99
CA ILE A 711 10.07 -25.46 -8.26
C ILE A 711 9.27 -26.38 -9.18
N SER A 712 8.05 -25.98 -9.52
CA SER A 712 7.20 -26.65 -10.50
C SER A 712 7.31 -25.95 -11.84
N THR A 713 7.90 -26.61 -12.84
CA THR A 713 8.12 -26.04 -14.17
C THR A 713 7.00 -26.46 -15.12
N LYS A 714 6.37 -25.51 -15.81
CA LYS A 714 5.32 -25.82 -16.79
C LYS A 714 5.91 -26.55 -18.00
N VAL A 715 5.46 -27.77 -18.23
CA VAL A 715 5.92 -28.62 -19.35
C VAL A 715 4.85 -28.81 -20.43
N GLU A 716 3.57 -28.71 -20.06
CA GLU A 716 2.44 -28.92 -20.96
C GLU A 716 1.38 -27.81 -20.79
N ASN A 717 0.70 -27.47 -21.88
CA ASN A 717 -0.46 -26.59 -21.84
C ASN A 717 -1.72 -27.43 -21.60
N LEU A 718 -2.58 -26.99 -20.70
CA LEU A 718 -3.89 -27.61 -20.55
C LEU A 718 -4.79 -27.26 -21.76
N PRO A 719 -5.70 -28.16 -22.15
CA PRO A 719 -6.69 -27.85 -23.17
C PRO A 719 -7.54 -26.64 -22.76
N PRO A 720 -8.03 -25.84 -23.73
CA PRO A 720 -8.90 -24.71 -23.43
C PRO A 720 -10.14 -25.20 -22.66
N PRO A 721 -10.62 -24.44 -21.65
CA PRO A 721 -11.75 -24.85 -20.84
C PRO A 721 -12.96 -25.11 -21.74
N THR A 722 -13.59 -26.28 -21.60
CA THR A 722 -14.90 -26.53 -22.20
C THR A 722 -15.97 -25.74 -21.44
N PRO A 723 -17.08 -25.30 -22.08
CA PRO A 723 -18.11 -24.46 -21.45
C PRO A 723 -18.74 -25.04 -20.17
N GLU A 724 -18.57 -26.33 -19.91
CA GLU A 724 -19.03 -26.99 -18.68
C GLU A 724 -18.11 -26.73 -17.48
N MET A 725 -16.82 -26.44 -17.68
CA MET A 725 -15.86 -26.17 -16.60
C MET A 725 -16.11 -24.83 -15.90
N ASP A 726 -16.65 -23.82 -16.60
CA ASP A 726 -17.02 -22.53 -16.01
C ASP A 726 -18.24 -22.62 -15.08
N ARG A 727 -19.06 -23.67 -15.20
CA ARG A 727 -20.22 -23.91 -14.30
C ARG A 727 -19.82 -24.57 -12.97
N ILE A 728 -18.59 -25.08 -12.85
CA ILE A 728 -18.05 -25.70 -11.63
C ILE A 728 -17.34 -24.65 -10.75
N GLY A 729 -17.46 -23.36 -11.09
CA GLY A 729 -17.36 -22.28 -10.10
C GLY A 729 -18.48 -22.44 -9.08
N GLY A 730 -18.26 -23.33 -8.10
CA GLY A 730 -19.11 -23.45 -6.91
C GLY A 730 -19.23 -22.08 -6.22
N PRO A 731 -20.20 -21.93 -5.29
CA PRO A 731 -20.49 -20.64 -4.68
C PRO A 731 -19.18 -20.00 -4.20
N GLU A 732 -19.03 -18.71 -4.51
CA GLU A 732 -17.99 -17.84 -3.95
C GLU A 732 -17.64 -18.30 -2.53
N ILE A 733 -16.34 -18.42 -2.23
CA ILE A 733 -15.84 -18.69 -0.87
C ILE A 733 -16.33 -17.53 0.02
N THR A 734 -17.55 -17.68 0.52
CA THR A 734 -18.30 -16.68 1.30
C THR A 734 -18.19 -16.97 2.78
N SER A 735 -17.40 -17.97 3.18
CA SER A 735 -17.19 -18.29 4.59
C SER A 735 -15.72 -18.55 4.89
N PHE A 736 -14.93 -17.48 5.02
CA PHE A 736 -14.03 -17.44 6.17
C PHE A 736 -14.91 -17.20 7.40
N SER A 737 -15.49 -18.28 7.95
CA SER A 737 -16.19 -18.19 9.22
C SER A 737 -15.16 -17.91 10.32
N LEU A 738 -14.94 -16.63 10.59
CA LEU A 738 -14.44 -16.16 11.87
C LEU A 738 -15.52 -16.46 12.91
N THR A 739 -15.58 -17.71 13.38
CA THR A 739 -16.24 -17.98 14.67
C THR A 739 -15.34 -17.35 15.74
N ALA A 740 -15.94 -16.41 16.47
CA ALA A 740 -15.35 -15.48 17.44
C ALA A 740 -14.41 -16.10 18.48
#